data_AF-J2VXJ2-F1
#
_entry.id   AF-J2VXJ2-F1
#
_cell.length_a   1.000
_cell.length_b   1.000
_cell.length_c   1.000
_cell.angle_alpha   90.00
_cell.angle_beta   90.00
_cell.angle_gamma   90.00
#
_symmetry.space_group_name_H-M   'P 1'
#
loop_
_entity.id
_entity.type
_entity.pdbx_description
1 polymer ?
#
loop_
_entity_poly.entity_id
_entity_poly.type
_entity_poly.pdbx_seq_one_letter_code
_entity_poly.pdbx_strand_id
1 'polypeptide(L)'
;MGLFDRSRLFSPLLRNPVFNPAAPANTDVFSKAVQTAKKPDVPQGNPEQEKDGRIDHGILKGQTLSGIAPLYQQEIPDILLTNPEIRNPDLINEGGSLRVLSEERRTSLQTIQNLQSEANAATDPAVKEEKTKALKVAVNTDLLSAGENGAYTPENLKTLLDDRQNDLVALGPKDDSYKTLVEGERKTIETDLNAIFAPLSDKIIVAQDNPAKWPEVQAEITNQFDQLAKGSPDKGEAAINRARETLKQFGPEDANFVQALDASGHEILVARPAKAVQDAYRKGEYVFLGGDDALKKEVQKEDGARLAAKALNDVTKGVTPETAILIMQEANKPTDAFGEKVQLVSEIEKTIGKRIAIESGAIPNHRLGGKNSNISEEIKLSINMGTGAMVGDLSELMDRISTAPQGKTVIENSAKSIANAMAATEEQTFKDWEGKLPEKVRDFTLDEKKMIGKEIGIPYPEIKAADPSKVGDPFRLAIADGKGPPLTLALITQLKSSGKTSQANNLLGATIKGTDEFKSNSQNVVGEFAKDNLVVASDWKDALSSGQLTKGINDSLTKHPDSKAKMDDQGAKIVRTLDALHAGEEGLKGLDGFDNYQKAVNGLQTDEKSSFAVTNSESAWTEMGRLYVTSVEKPKGEEVPSTPTLYWTGRSIIGLKRTLSAYGDLGGTKLFQPPTQGSIDTASRISPQPTDPRLAQLASGYLATPEAAKNPAMRQKAIEDISKAFEGSKFDPRIGITTTSPFGKGLAGVQGSLYFLSAQDTFAADSPLYKAFGAFLYTGAAYEVAQMGAGQLQNFVQSGRLPAGGFWDKTSQFANVNGTPRWGWFSKYFDRVGGALMVGYTLDFAAKGQWANSAFAATTTVGTFLSMMKSPKAGLWGAGLALVGVIGEFAYNSYRKSEAAAYYEGSTEQFLVQAGFKQESAKILADHDGDGNSVGPALTPLAKELGMTPQALTEALRKNDDLAKLRLFVDQVHGVQPNKEGVYPLTAPPRQDPIEMPDGGVVYPSGPPGQSRSIQELAQWARDNLVLTS
;
A
#
# COMPACT_ATOMS: atom_id res chain seq x y z
N MET A 1 -1.80 -31.22 -41.70
CA MET A 1 -1.56 -32.68 -41.72
C MET A 1 -0.11 -32.93 -42.12
N GLY A 2 0.62 -33.71 -41.30
CA GLY A 2 1.89 -34.43 -41.51
C GLY A 2 3.05 -33.76 -42.26
N LEU A 3 4.20 -33.41 -41.66
CA LEU A 3 5.25 -34.19 -40.96
C LEU A 3 6.26 -34.91 -41.88
N PHE A 4 7.54 -34.54 -41.69
CA PHE A 4 8.81 -35.27 -41.85
C PHE A 4 9.26 -35.70 -43.27
N ASP A 5 10.55 -35.71 -43.63
CA ASP A 5 11.66 -36.32 -42.88
C ASP A 5 13.09 -35.83 -43.28
N ARG A 6 14.00 -35.95 -42.31
CA ARG A 6 15.46 -35.79 -42.35
C ARG A 6 16.13 -37.13 -42.70
N SER A 7 17.06 -37.16 -43.66
CA SER A 7 18.38 -37.79 -43.52
C SER A 7 19.10 -37.93 -44.87
N ARG A 8 20.44 -37.92 -44.79
CA ARG A 8 21.47 -38.29 -45.78
C ARG A 8 22.16 -37.12 -46.50
N LEU A 9 23.38 -36.87 -46.03
CA LEU A 9 24.61 -36.49 -46.73
C LEU A 9 25.59 -36.22 -45.55
N PHE A 10 26.56 -37.05 -45.16
CA PHE A 10 27.46 -37.92 -45.90
C PHE A 10 28.04 -39.01 -44.96
N SER A 11 28.31 -40.19 -45.51
CA SER A 11 29.36 -41.14 -45.10
C SER A 11 30.24 -41.37 -46.35
N PRO A 12 31.27 -42.25 -46.40
CA PRO A 12 32.02 -42.99 -45.37
C PRO A 12 33.55 -42.96 -45.68
N LEU A 13 34.36 -43.81 -45.04
CA LEU A 13 35.53 -44.60 -45.51
C LEU A 13 36.22 -45.10 -44.21
N LEU A 14 36.64 -46.34 -43.94
CA LEU A 14 36.75 -47.63 -44.65
C LEU A 14 37.01 -48.74 -43.60
N ARG A 15 36.53 -49.96 -43.91
CA ARG A 15 37.10 -51.30 -43.63
C ARG A 15 37.25 -51.85 -42.20
N ASN A 16 36.38 -52.82 -41.93
CA ASN A 16 36.67 -54.06 -41.17
C ASN A 16 37.26 -55.12 -42.17
N PRO A 17 37.89 -56.26 -41.76
CA PRO A 17 37.37 -57.13 -40.71
C PRO A 17 38.37 -57.98 -39.87
N VAL A 18 37.77 -58.72 -38.93
CA VAL A 18 38.11 -60.04 -38.36
C VAL A 18 38.70 -60.07 -36.92
N PHE A 19 38.00 -60.87 -36.09
CA PHE A 19 38.32 -61.46 -34.78
C PHE A 19 37.96 -60.68 -33.50
N ASN A 20 36.91 -61.18 -32.84
CA ASN A 20 36.71 -61.17 -31.39
C ASN A 20 36.82 -62.66 -30.96
N PRO A 21 37.44 -63.07 -29.83
CA PRO A 21 36.87 -62.78 -28.51
C PRO A 21 37.88 -62.55 -27.35
N ALA A 22 37.36 -61.96 -26.27
CA ALA A 22 37.85 -61.97 -24.87
C ALA A 22 38.91 -60.93 -24.44
N ALA A 23 38.44 -59.83 -23.83
CA ALA A 23 38.85 -59.35 -22.49
C ALA A 23 38.19 -57.99 -22.17
N PRO A 24 37.84 -57.71 -20.89
CA PRO A 24 36.88 -56.68 -20.51
C PRO A 24 37.44 -55.24 -20.55
N ALA A 25 36.54 -54.30 -20.78
CA ALA A 25 36.77 -52.87 -20.76
C ALA A 25 37.32 -52.39 -19.40
N ASN A 26 38.59 -52.00 -19.38
CA ASN A 26 39.21 -51.21 -18.31
C ASN A 26 38.89 -49.72 -18.50
N THR A 27 37.61 -49.36 -18.53
CA THR A 27 37.15 -47.96 -18.38
C THR A 27 36.49 -47.71 -17.04
N ASP A 28 36.51 -48.69 -16.13
CA ASP A 28 35.88 -48.56 -14.82
C ASP A 28 36.87 -48.15 -13.71
N VAL A 29 38.17 -47.99 -13.99
CA VAL A 29 39.15 -47.65 -12.93
C VAL A 29 39.04 -46.17 -12.54
N PHE A 30 38.73 -45.27 -13.48
CA PHE A 30 38.62 -43.84 -13.20
C PHE A 30 37.23 -43.46 -12.65
N SER A 31 36.15 -44.07 -13.14
CA SER A 31 34.80 -43.95 -12.55
C SER A 31 34.75 -44.52 -11.15
N LYS A 32 35.38 -45.68 -10.92
CA LYS A 32 35.45 -46.30 -9.60
C LYS A 32 36.41 -45.56 -8.67
N ALA A 33 37.53 -45.02 -9.15
CA ALA A 33 38.37 -44.12 -8.34
C ALA A 33 37.65 -42.80 -7.97
N VAL A 34 36.85 -42.23 -8.87
CA VAL A 34 36.05 -41.02 -8.61
C VAL A 34 34.82 -41.31 -7.73
N GLN A 35 34.22 -42.51 -7.84
CA GLN A 35 33.16 -42.96 -6.92
C GLN A 35 33.71 -43.36 -5.55
N THR A 36 34.93 -43.90 -5.46
CA THR A 36 35.61 -44.24 -4.19
C THR A 36 36.23 -42.99 -3.53
N ALA A 37 36.40 -41.89 -4.28
CA ALA A 37 36.86 -40.59 -3.77
C ALA A 37 35.72 -39.59 -3.46
N LYS A 38 34.45 -40.01 -3.58
CA LYS A 38 33.36 -39.28 -2.90
C LYS A 38 33.47 -39.60 -1.41
N LYS A 39 33.47 -38.52 -0.62
CA LYS A 39 33.49 -38.44 0.85
C LYS A 39 32.84 -39.66 1.52
N PRO A 40 33.34 -40.15 2.67
CA PRO A 40 32.56 -41.09 3.47
C PRO A 40 31.16 -40.50 3.62
N ASP A 41 30.14 -41.29 3.29
CA ASP A 41 28.76 -40.98 3.65
C ASP A 41 28.80 -40.60 5.13
N VAL A 42 28.67 -39.29 5.40
CA VAL A 42 28.25 -38.84 6.73
C VAL A 42 26.97 -39.63 6.95
N PRO A 43 26.84 -40.41 8.04
CA PRO A 43 25.52 -40.87 8.44
C PRO A 43 24.73 -39.57 8.61
N GLN A 44 23.95 -39.17 7.60
CA GLN A 44 22.89 -38.20 7.82
C GLN A 44 22.09 -38.88 8.91
N GLY A 45 22.16 -38.33 10.14
CA GLY A 45 21.43 -38.87 11.28
C GLY A 45 20.02 -39.13 10.78
N ASN A 46 19.48 -40.30 11.06
CA ASN A 46 18.06 -40.52 10.79
C ASN A 46 17.33 -39.34 11.46
N PRO A 47 16.58 -38.48 10.76
CA PRO A 47 15.89 -37.36 11.39
C PRO A 47 15.00 -37.82 12.55
N GLU A 48 14.53 -39.07 12.49
CA GLU A 48 13.76 -39.74 13.55
C GLU A 48 14.59 -40.08 14.81
N GLN A 49 15.92 -39.94 14.77
CA GLN A 49 16.87 -40.16 15.88
C GLN A 49 17.49 -38.86 16.41
N GLU A 50 17.25 -37.72 15.77
CA GLU A 50 17.69 -36.41 16.25
C GLU A 50 16.76 -35.96 17.38
N LYS A 51 17.30 -35.85 18.59
CA LYS A 51 16.59 -35.27 19.74
C LYS A 51 17.31 -34.01 20.13
N ASP A 52 16.63 -32.86 20.06
CA ASP A 52 17.18 -31.61 20.55
C ASP A 52 18.55 -31.28 19.90
N GLY A 53 18.66 -31.35 18.57
CA GLY A 53 19.91 -31.05 17.84
C GLY A 53 21.10 -31.97 18.19
N ARG A 54 20.86 -33.07 18.91
CA ARG A 54 21.82 -34.10 19.31
C ARG A 54 21.50 -35.39 18.57
N ILE A 55 22.56 -36.07 18.13
CA ILE A 55 22.50 -37.37 17.47
C ILE A 55 23.21 -38.37 18.40
N ASP A 56 22.52 -39.45 18.75
CA ASP A 56 23.11 -40.56 19.50
C ASP A 56 23.81 -41.52 18.51
N HIS A 57 25.13 -41.43 18.42
CA HIS A 57 25.94 -42.31 17.57
C HIS A 57 26.29 -43.61 18.31
N GLY A 58 25.75 -44.74 17.83
CA GLY A 58 26.12 -46.06 18.35
C GLY A 58 27.57 -46.42 17.99
N ILE A 59 28.41 -46.62 19.01
CA ILE A 59 29.84 -46.92 18.85
C ILE A 59 30.00 -48.36 18.34
N LEU A 60 30.42 -48.49 17.08
CA LEU A 60 30.69 -49.78 16.45
C LEU A 60 32.08 -50.31 16.79
N LYS A 61 32.25 -51.62 16.63
CA LYS A 61 33.54 -52.29 16.84
C LYS A 61 34.67 -51.64 16.05
N GLY A 62 35.73 -51.25 16.76
CA GLY A 62 36.94 -50.68 16.16
C GLY A 62 36.84 -49.20 15.78
N GLN A 63 35.73 -48.52 16.09
CA GLN A 63 35.67 -47.06 15.99
C GLN A 63 36.47 -46.39 17.09
N THR A 64 37.07 -45.25 16.76
CA THR A 64 37.75 -44.35 17.69
C THR A 64 37.13 -42.95 17.60
N LEU A 65 37.33 -42.10 18.61
CA LEU A 65 36.90 -40.69 18.51
C LEU A 65 37.50 -39.99 17.30
N SER A 66 38.77 -40.28 16.96
CA SER A 66 39.43 -39.74 15.76
C SER A 66 38.82 -40.24 14.44
N GLY A 67 38.16 -41.40 14.45
CA GLY A 67 37.39 -41.90 13.30
C GLY A 67 35.97 -41.35 13.25
N ILE A 68 35.34 -41.07 14.40
CA ILE A 68 33.96 -40.58 14.49
C ILE A 68 33.88 -39.07 14.25
N ALA A 69 34.82 -38.28 14.81
CA ALA A 69 34.87 -36.82 14.69
C ALA A 69 34.72 -36.30 13.23
N PRO A 70 35.47 -36.83 12.25
CA PRO A 70 35.32 -36.41 10.85
C PRO A 70 33.96 -36.76 10.23
N LEU A 71 33.26 -37.79 10.72
CA LEU A 71 31.93 -38.15 10.21
C LEU A 71 30.93 -37.04 10.49
N TYR A 72 31.01 -36.43 11.67
CA TYR A 72 30.11 -35.37 12.09
C TYR A 72 30.67 -33.96 11.88
N GLN A 73 31.86 -33.85 11.27
CA GLN A 73 32.58 -32.59 11.12
C GLN A 73 32.71 -31.83 12.47
N GLN A 74 33.02 -32.57 13.54
CA GLN A 74 33.27 -32.03 14.88
C GLN A 74 34.71 -32.29 15.29
N GLU A 75 35.28 -31.38 16.07
CA GLU A 75 36.58 -31.61 16.68
C GLU A 75 36.43 -32.54 17.90
N ILE A 76 37.45 -33.36 18.18
CA ILE A 76 37.43 -34.30 19.31
C ILE A 76 37.13 -33.57 20.65
N PRO A 77 37.71 -32.38 20.95
CA PRO A 77 37.36 -31.62 22.14
C PRO A 77 35.88 -31.26 22.25
N ASP A 78 35.21 -30.92 21.14
CA ASP A 78 33.78 -30.57 21.14
C ASP A 78 32.91 -31.79 21.48
N ILE A 79 33.29 -32.96 20.96
CA ILE A 79 32.64 -34.24 21.28
C ILE A 79 32.87 -34.61 22.75
N LEU A 80 34.06 -34.36 23.30
CA LEU A 80 34.32 -34.64 24.72
C LEU A 80 33.54 -33.68 25.64
N LEU A 81 33.33 -32.43 25.21
CA LEU A 81 32.52 -31.45 25.97
C LEU A 81 31.04 -31.84 26.02
N THR A 82 30.52 -32.53 24.99
CA THR A 82 29.14 -33.05 24.98
C THR A 82 28.99 -34.43 25.65
N ASN A 83 30.10 -35.09 26.00
CA ASN A 83 30.15 -36.42 26.63
C ASN A 83 31.09 -36.43 27.84
N PRO A 84 30.79 -35.68 28.91
CA PRO A 84 31.68 -35.49 30.06
C PRO A 84 32.00 -36.79 30.84
N GLU A 85 31.21 -37.85 30.62
CA GLU A 85 31.46 -39.19 31.15
C GLU A 85 32.70 -39.87 30.54
N ILE A 86 33.15 -39.43 29.36
CA ILE A 86 34.36 -39.94 28.71
C ILE A 86 35.58 -39.29 29.35
N ARG A 87 36.10 -39.94 30.40
CA ARG A 87 37.28 -39.46 31.14
C ARG A 87 38.60 -39.70 30.42
N ASN A 88 38.63 -40.65 29.48
CA ASN A 88 39.82 -40.97 28.69
C ASN A 88 39.43 -40.95 27.20
N PRO A 89 39.91 -39.97 26.40
CA PRO A 89 39.57 -39.85 24.99
C PRO A 89 40.10 -41.00 24.13
N ASP A 90 41.08 -41.76 24.62
CA ASP A 90 41.62 -42.94 23.94
C ASP A 90 40.81 -44.22 24.20
N LEU A 91 39.77 -44.15 25.05
CA LEU A 91 38.96 -45.30 25.44
C LEU A 91 37.45 -45.00 25.31
N ILE A 92 36.86 -45.49 24.22
CA ILE A 92 35.40 -45.55 24.03
C ILE A 92 34.94 -47.02 23.94
N ASN A 93 33.76 -47.33 24.49
CA ASN A 93 33.29 -48.72 24.59
C ASN A 93 32.38 -49.08 23.40
N GLU A 94 32.68 -50.21 22.75
CA GLU A 94 31.81 -50.83 21.75
C GLU A 94 30.40 -51.07 22.31
N GLY A 95 29.37 -50.73 21.55
CA GLY A 95 27.97 -50.81 21.97
C GLY A 95 27.48 -49.65 22.84
N GLY A 96 28.37 -48.72 23.24
CA GLY A 96 27.98 -47.46 23.86
C GLY A 96 27.35 -46.48 22.86
N SER A 97 26.75 -45.40 23.37
CA SER A 97 26.28 -44.27 22.57
C SER A 97 27.20 -43.07 22.79
N LEU A 98 27.47 -42.32 21.72
CA LEU A 98 28.22 -41.07 21.74
C LEU A 98 27.32 -39.93 21.28
N ARG A 99 27.14 -38.91 22.13
CA ARG A 99 26.33 -37.74 21.82
C ARG A 99 27.11 -36.77 20.93
N VAL A 100 26.70 -36.63 19.68
CA VAL A 100 27.28 -35.70 18.70
C VAL A 100 26.25 -34.64 18.30
N LEU A 101 26.71 -33.49 17.82
CA LEU A 101 25.82 -32.37 17.45
C LEU A 101 25.42 -32.46 15.99
N SER A 102 24.17 -32.11 15.68
CA SER A 102 23.71 -32.00 14.31
C SER A 102 24.36 -30.81 13.58
N GLU A 103 24.28 -30.81 12.25
CA GLU A 103 24.83 -29.71 11.43
C GLU A 103 24.18 -28.36 11.75
N GLU A 104 22.86 -28.36 11.94
CA GLU A 104 22.10 -27.16 12.31
C GLU A 104 22.57 -26.61 13.65
N ARG A 105 22.74 -27.50 14.63
CA ARG A 105 23.21 -27.14 15.97
C ARG A 105 24.61 -26.53 15.98
N ARG A 106 25.53 -27.11 15.21
CA ARG A 106 26.90 -26.59 15.05
C ARG A 106 26.90 -25.21 14.42
N THR A 107 26.07 -25.01 13.40
CA THR A 107 25.91 -23.72 12.72
C THR A 107 25.37 -22.65 13.66
N SER A 108 24.41 -23.00 14.52
CA SER A 108 23.88 -22.10 15.55
C SER A 108 24.98 -21.67 16.54
N LEU A 109 25.72 -22.64 17.10
CA LEU A 109 26.81 -22.36 18.04
C LEU A 109 27.91 -21.47 17.42
N GLN A 110 28.29 -21.75 16.17
CA GLN A 110 29.27 -20.93 15.45
C GLN A 110 28.75 -19.50 15.23
N THR A 111 27.47 -19.34 14.91
CA THR A 111 26.83 -18.02 14.76
C THR A 111 26.85 -17.24 16.07
N ILE A 112 26.52 -17.91 17.18
CA ILE A 112 26.56 -17.33 18.53
C ILE A 112 27.99 -16.89 18.89
N GLN A 113 29.01 -17.72 18.63
CA GLN A 113 30.41 -17.38 18.87
C GLN A 113 30.88 -16.17 18.04
N ASN A 114 30.48 -16.10 16.77
CA ASN A 114 30.79 -14.98 15.88
C ASN A 114 30.12 -13.69 16.36
N LEU A 115 28.82 -13.73 16.69
CA LEU A 115 28.08 -12.57 17.18
C LEU A 115 28.63 -12.03 18.51
N GLN A 116 29.04 -12.91 19.43
CA GLN A 116 29.71 -12.49 20.66
C GLN A 116 31.05 -11.82 20.36
N SER A 117 31.85 -12.39 19.45
CA SER A 117 33.14 -11.83 19.06
C SER A 117 32.97 -10.44 18.42
N GLU A 118 31.96 -10.27 17.57
CA GLU A 118 31.60 -8.98 16.97
C GLU A 118 31.10 -7.98 18.02
N ALA A 119 30.24 -8.40 18.95
CA ALA A 119 29.76 -7.54 20.03
C ALA A 119 30.89 -7.09 20.97
N ASN A 120 31.87 -7.96 21.23
CA ASN A 120 33.06 -7.64 22.02
C ASN A 120 34.04 -6.72 21.28
N ALA A 121 34.17 -6.88 19.96
CA ALA A 121 35.03 -6.06 19.11
C ALA A 121 34.42 -4.68 18.78
N ALA A 122 33.10 -4.53 18.88
CA ALA A 122 32.41 -3.28 18.60
C ALA A 122 32.79 -2.17 19.61
N THR A 123 33.49 -1.15 19.11
CA THR A 123 33.87 0.03 19.89
C THR A 123 32.76 1.09 19.94
N ASP A 124 31.85 1.09 18.96
CA ASP A 124 30.69 1.98 18.91
C ASP A 124 29.54 1.39 19.77
N PRO A 125 29.01 2.14 20.76
CA PRO A 125 27.90 1.68 21.59
C PRO A 125 26.65 1.24 20.81
N ALA A 126 26.30 1.92 19.71
CA ALA A 126 25.10 1.58 18.93
C ALA A 126 25.27 0.25 18.19
N VAL A 127 26.45 0.02 17.61
CA VAL A 127 26.79 -1.25 16.94
C VAL A 127 26.89 -2.37 17.97
N LYS A 128 27.48 -2.11 19.13
CA LYS A 128 27.55 -3.08 20.23
C LYS A 128 26.16 -3.50 20.72
N GLU A 129 25.23 -2.54 20.84
CA GLU A 129 23.84 -2.82 21.22
C GLU A 129 23.14 -3.67 20.15
N GLU A 130 23.29 -3.34 18.87
CA GLU A 130 22.72 -4.11 17.75
C GLU A 130 23.23 -5.55 17.73
N LYS A 131 24.55 -5.75 17.87
CA LYS A 131 25.16 -7.09 17.90
C LYS A 131 24.77 -7.88 19.14
N THR A 132 24.65 -7.23 20.29
CA THR A 132 24.12 -7.86 21.51
C THR A 132 22.67 -8.30 21.34
N LYS A 133 21.82 -7.51 20.67
CA LYS A 133 20.45 -7.91 20.34
C LYS A 133 20.40 -9.12 19.42
N ALA A 134 21.23 -9.15 18.37
CA ALA A 134 21.33 -10.29 17.47
C ALA A 134 21.80 -11.56 18.20
N LEU A 135 22.80 -11.42 19.08
CA LEU A 135 23.26 -12.51 19.94
C LEU A 135 22.15 -13.05 20.84
N LYS A 136 21.38 -12.15 21.49
CA LYS A 136 20.23 -12.51 22.32
C LYS A 136 19.21 -13.33 21.52
N VAL A 137 18.87 -12.88 20.31
CA VAL A 137 17.94 -13.61 19.42
C VAL A 137 18.49 -14.98 19.03
N ALA A 138 19.78 -15.08 18.71
CA ALA A 138 20.42 -16.36 18.37
C ALA A 138 20.37 -17.34 19.55
N VAL A 139 20.75 -16.90 20.75
CA VAL A 139 20.69 -17.72 21.98
C VAL A 139 19.26 -18.13 22.32
N ASN A 140 18.30 -17.22 22.16
CA ASN A 140 16.89 -17.50 22.41
C ASN A 140 16.33 -18.55 21.43
N THR A 141 16.58 -18.38 20.13
CA THR A 141 16.19 -19.33 19.07
C THR A 141 16.78 -20.72 19.34
N ASP A 142 18.05 -20.73 19.74
CA ASP A 142 18.79 -21.92 20.07
C ASP A 142 18.21 -22.66 21.29
N LEU A 143 17.86 -21.94 22.36
CA LEU A 143 17.16 -22.51 23.52
C LEU A 143 15.75 -23.01 23.17
N LEU A 144 15.00 -22.28 22.34
CA LEU A 144 13.65 -22.67 21.92
C LEU A 144 13.65 -23.98 21.13
N SER A 145 14.64 -24.21 20.25
CA SER A 145 14.72 -25.49 19.51
C SER A 145 14.82 -26.73 20.41
N ALA A 146 15.17 -26.57 21.70
CA ALA A 146 15.19 -27.68 22.64
C ALA A 146 13.85 -28.12 23.15
N GLY A 147 12.83 -27.27 23.05
CA GLY A 147 11.49 -27.59 23.51
C GLY A 147 10.63 -28.32 22.47
N GLU A 148 11.10 -28.42 21.23
CA GLU A 148 10.28 -28.95 20.12
C GLU A 148 9.79 -30.37 20.40
N ASN A 149 8.49 -30.60 20.17
CA ASN A 149 7.81 -31.89 20.26
C ASN A 149 7.88 -32.61 21.62
N GLY A 150 8.14 -31.90 22.73
CA GLY A 150 8.27 -32.57 24.04
C GLY A 150 8.23 -31.70 25.30
N ALA A 151 8.15 -30.38 25.18
CA ALA A 151 8.23 -29.45 26.31
C ALA A 151 6.88 -28.97 26.86
N TYR A 152 5.83 -29.78 26.71
CA TYR A 152 4.48 -29.43 27.16
C TYR A 152 4.20 -29.73 28.64
N THR A 153 5.19 -30.22 29.39
CA THR A 153 5.14 -30.33 30.86
C THR A 153 6.23 -29.45 31.48
N PRO A 154 5.98 -28.78 32.61
CA PRO A 154 6.99 -27.96 33.29
C PRO A 154 8.28 -28.72 33.59
N GLU A 155 8.18 -30.00 33.97
CA GLU A 155 9.32 -30.84 34.30
C GLU A 155 10.17 -31.19 33.06
N ASN A 156 9.54 -31.54 31.94
CA ASN A 156 10.26 -31.86 30.71
C ASN A 156 10.88 -30.61 30.11
N LEU A 157 10.13 -29.49 30.06
CA LEU A 157 10.63 -28.20 29.59
C LEU A 157 11.88 -27.79 30.38
N LYS A 158 11.80 -27.85 31.72
CA LYS A 158 12.93 -27.53 32.58
C LYS A 158 14.14 -28.39 32.26
N THR A 159 13.94 -29.69 32.11
CA THR A 159 15.03 -30.65 31.83
C THR A 159 15.70 -30.35 30.48
N LEU A 160 14.90 -30.13 29.43
CA LEU A 160 15.39 -29.81 28.08
C LEU A 160 16.16 -28.48 28.07
N LEU A 161 15.62 -27.45 28.74
CA LEU A 161 16.28 -26.15 28.83
C LEU A 161 17.56 -26.18 29.66
N ASP A 162 17.60 -26.94 30.76
CA ASP A 162 18.80 -27.08 31.59
C ASP A 162 19.92 -27.77 30.81
N ASP A 163 19.60 -28.86 30.12
CA ASP A 163 20.51 -29.56 29.22
C ASP A 163 21.06 -28.63 28.13
N ARG A 164 20.17 -27.85 27.51
CA ARG A 164 20.54 -26.93 26.42
C ARG A 164 21.36 -25.74 26.90
N GLN A 165 21.04 -25.19 28.07
CA GLN A 165 21.84 -24.17 28.72
C GLN A 165 23.24 -24.69 29.03
N ASN A 166 23.36 -25.91 29.56
CA ASN A 166 24.65 -26.51 29.86
C ASN A 166 25.51 -26.63 28.60
N ASP A 167 24.93 -27.05 27.46
CA ASP A 167 25.63 -27.11 26.17
C ASP A 167 26.07 -25.73 25.69
N LEU A 168 25.19 -24.72 25.75
CA LEU A 168 25.52 -23.35 25.36
C LEU A 168 26.67 -22.79 26.19
N VAL A 169 26.70 -23.05 27.50
CA VAL A 169 27.80 -22.61 28.38
C VAL A 169 29.08 -23.44 28.15
N ALA A 170 28.94 -24.74 27.89
CA ALA A 170 30.07 -25.66 27.68
C ALA A 170 30.74 -25.48 26.32
N LEU A 171 30.01 -25.11 25.28
CA LEU A 171 30.51 -25.01 23.90
C LEU A 171 30.56 -23.56 23.38
N GLY A 172 29.83 -22.65 24.00
CA GLY A 172 29.82 -21.24 23.66
C GLY A 172 31.01 -20.45 24.23
N PRO A 173 31.02 -19.12 24.00
CA PRO A 173 32.02 -18.22 24.54
C PRO A 173 32.21 -18.36 26.06
N LYS A 174 33.46 -18.28 26.55
CA LYS A 174 33.80 -18.47 27.97
C LYS A 174 33.65 -17.21 28.84
N ASP A 175 32.97 -16.21 28.32
CA ASP A 175 32.75 -14.92 28.96
C ASP A 175 31.60 -15.01 30.00
N ASP A 176 31.74 -14.34 31.15
CA ASP A 176 30.70 -14.37 32.20
C ASP A 176 29.44 -13.61 31.78
N SER A 177 29.56 -12.55 30.99
CA SER A 177 28.39 -11.82 30.45
C SER A 177 27.59 -12.69 29.48
N TYR A 178 28.25 -13.58 28.74
CA TYR A 178 27.59 -14.57 27.89
C TYR A 178 26.81 -15.60 28.72
N LYS A 179 27.41 -16.14 29.80
CA LYS A 179 26.71 -17.06 30.72
C LYS A 179 25.47 -16.42 31.33
N THR A 180 25.58 -15.18 31.83
CA THR A 180 24.44 -14.45 32.38
C THR A 180 23.35 -14.19 31.34
N LEU A 181 23.73 -13.91 30.09
CA LEU A 181 22.77 -13.77 28.98
C LEU A 181 22.02 -15.09 28.73
N VAL A 182 22.74 -16.22 28.62
CA VAL A 182 22.11 -17.54 28.42
C VAL A 182 21.16 -17.89 29.57
N GLU A 183 21.58 -17.69 30.82
CA GLU A 183 20.74 -17.90 32.02
C GLU A 183 19.48 -17.02 32.01
N GLY A 184 19.63 -15.75 31.60
CA GLY A 184 18.52 -14.81 31.47
C GLY A 184 17.50 -15.27 30.42
N GLU A 185 17.97 -15.62 29.21
CA GLU A 185 17.09 -16.07 28.12
C GLU A 185 16.40 -17.39 28.46
N ARG A 186 17.13 -18.34 29.06
CA ARG A 186 16.57 -19.62 29.49
C ARG A 186 15.42 -19.40 30.48
N LYS A 187 15.57 -18.50 31.46
CA LYS A 187 14.52 -18.18 32.42
C LYS A 187 13.31 -17.52 31.77
N THR A 188 13.53 -16.62 30.82
CA THR A 188 12.46 -16.00 30.03
C THR A 188 11.65 -17.06 29.28
N ILE A 189 12.33 -17.95 28.54
CA ILE A 189 11.67 -19.03 27.78
C ILE A 189 10.90 -19.98 28.71
N GLU A 190 11.50 -20.40 29.82
CA GLU A 190 10.82 -21.28 30.79
C GLU A 190 9.55 -20.61 31.34
N THR A 191 9.61 -19.32 31.66
CA THR A 191 8.46 -18.56 32.17
C THR A 191 7.36 -18.46 31.13
N ASP A 192 7.72 -18.11 29.90
CA ASP A 192 6.77 -17.87 28.80
C ASP A 192 6.08 -19.17 28.37
N LEU A 193 6.82 -20.28 28.22
CA LEU A 193 6.24 -21.57 27.84
C LEU A 193 5.44 -22.19 28.98
N ASN A 194 5.86 -22.06 30.25
CA ASN A 194 5.07 -22.55 31.38
C ASN A 194 3.75 -21.80 31.55
N ALA A 195 3.70 -20.50 31.24
CA ALA A 195 2.45 -19.76 31.26
C ALA A 195 1.39 -20.34 30.29
N ILE A 196 1.84 -20.96 29.20
CA ILE A 196 0.99 -21.61 28.19
C ILE A 196 0.67 -23.06 28.58
N PHE A 197 1.69 -23.85 28.92
CA PHE A 197 1.57 -25.30 29.06
C PHE A 197 1.22 -25.78 30.46
N ALA A 198 1.53 -25.06 31.54
CA ALA A 198 1.21 -25.52 32.90
C ALA A 198 -0.32 -25.74 33.13
N PRO A 199 -1.24 -24.92 32.57
CA PRO A 199 -2.67 -25.20 32.63
C PRO A 199 -3.12 -26.41 31.78
N LEU A 200 -2.31 -26.81 30.78
CA LEU A 200 -2.63 -27.86 29.80
C LEU A 200 -2.01 -29.21 30.16
N SER A 201 -0.85 -29.23 30.82
CA SER A 201 -0.02 -30.43 31.01
C SER A 201 -0.79 -31.59 31.62
N ASP A 202 -1.47 -31.36 32.74
CA ASP A 202 -2.25 -32.40 33.45
C ASP A 202 -3.39 -32.94 32.59
N LYS A 203 -4.03 -32.06 31.82
CA LYS A 203 -5.15 -32.42 30.93
C LYS A 203 -4.65 -33.25 29.74
N ILE A 204 -3.50 -32.88 29.17
CA ILE A 204 -2.88 -33.62 28.06
C ILE A 204 -2.49 -35.02 28.51
N ILE A 205 -1.81 -35.15 29.65
CA ILE A 205 -1.40 -36.46 30.20
C ILE A 205 -2.62 -37.36 30.42
N VAL A 206 -3.67 -36.83 31.07
CA VAL A 206 -4.92 -37.57 31.30
C VAL A 206 -5.62 -37.94 29.98
N ALA A 207 -5.54 -37.09 28.95
CA ALA A 207 -6.16 -37.35 27.64
C ALA A 207 -5.38 -38.35 26.78
N GLN A 208 -4.05 -38.40 26.90
CA GLN A 208 -3.21 -39.43 26.28
C GLN A 208 -3.54 -40.81 26.84
N ASP A 209 -3.78 -40.91 28.15
CA ASP A 209 -4.19 -42.16 28.82
C ASP A 209 -5.66 -42.52 28.56
N ASN A 210 -6.53 -41.52 28.41
CA ASN A 210 -7.96 -41.70 28.18
C ASN A 210 -8.46 -40.76 27.07
N PRO A 211 -8.58 -41.25 25.82
CA PRO A 211 -9.02 -40.43 24.69
C PRO A 211 -10.39 -39.76 24.86
N ALA A 212 -11.25 -40.23 25.77
CA ALA A 212 -12.52 -39.54 26.07
C ALA A 212 -12.34 -38.18 26.75
N LYS A 213 -11.12 -37.84 27.19
CA LYS A 213 -10.76 -36.60 27.90
C LYS A 213 -10.20 -35.50 27.00
N TRP A 214 -9.98 -35.75 25.70
CA TRP A 214 -9.59 -34.73 24.73
C TRP A 214 -10.50 -33.48 24.68
N PRO A 215 -11.83 -33.58 24.90
CA PRO A 215 -12.68 -32.39 25.00
C PRO A 215 -12.31 -31.45 26.15
N GLU A 216 -11.71 -31.95 27.25
CA GLU A 216 -11.24 -31.12 28.36
C GLU A 216 -9.97 -30.33 27.98
N VAL A 217 -9.10 -30.92 27.16
CA VAL A 217 -7.93 -30.24 26.57
C VAL A 217 -8.41 -29.15 25.60
N GLN A 218 -9.33 -29.50 24.70
CA GLN A 218 -9.93 -28.53 23.77
C GLN A 218 -10.58 -27.36 24.53
N ALA A 219 -11.31 -27.62 25.61
CA ALA A 219 -11.95 -26.56 26.41
C ALA A 219 -10.92 -25.59 27.01
N GLU A 220 -9.79 -26.10 27.50
CA GLU A 220 -8.71 -25.28 28.05
C GLU A 220 -8.01 -24.44 26.97
N ILE A 221 -7.64 -25.05 25.83
CA ILE A 221 -7.06 -24.31 24.69
C ILE A 221 -8.03 -23.22 24.22
N THR A 222 -9.32 -23.53 24.13
CA THR A 222 -10.37 -22.56 23.77
C THR A 222 -10.45 -21.41 24.77
N ASN A 223 -10.33 -21.68 26.08
CA ASN A 223 -10.29 -20.65 27.11
C ASN A 223 -9.05 -19.76 26.98
N GLN A 224 -7.87 -20.33 26.73
CA GLN A 224 -6.65 -19.55 26.49
C GLN A 224 -6.79 -18.66 25.24
N PHE A 225 -7.32 -19.19 24.13
CA PHE A 225 -7.58 -18.41 22.92
C PHE A 225 -8.62 -17.31 23.14
N ASP A 226 -9.65 -17.56 23.95
CA ASP A 226 -10.64 -16.54 24.35
C ASP A 226 -9.98 -15.38 25.12
N GLN A 227 -9.01 -15.67 26.00
CA GLN A 227 -8.25 -14.62 26.68
C GLN A 227 -7.35 -13.83 25.73
N LEU A 228 -6.72 -14.49 24.75
CA LEU A 228 -5.91 -13.81 23.72
C LEU A 228 -6.75 -12.94 22.77
N ALA A 229 -7.99 -13.34 22.49
CA ALA A 229 -8.91 -12.58 21.67
C ALA A 229 -9.41 -11.29 22.36
N LYS A 230 -9.46 -11.26 23.69
CA LYS A 230 -10.00 -10.12 24.45
C LYS A 230 -9.11 -8.89 24.29
N GLY A 231 -9.70 -7.82 23.76
CA GLY A 231 -9.03 -6.52 23.59
C GLY A 231 -8.12 -6.43 22.37
N SER A 232 -8.02 -7.47 21.56
CA SER A 232 -7.17 -7.49 20.36
C SER A 232 -7.88 -6.84 19.16
N PRO A 233 -7.21 -5.93 18.41
CA PRO A 233 -7.82 -5.17 17.31
C PRO A 233 -8.21 -6.03 16.10
N ASP A 234 -7.57 -7.19 15.92
CA ASP A 234 -7.82 -8.21 14.88
C ASP A 234 -8.70 -9.36 15.40
N LYS A 235 -9.41 -9.14 16.51
CA LYS A 235 -10.15 -10.18 17.27
C LYS A 235 -9.26 -11.34 17.73
N GLY A 236 -7.96 -11.09 17.79
CA GLY A 236 -6.95 -12.04 18.22
C GLY A 236 -6.58 -13.06 17.16
N GLU A 237 -6.92 -12.92 15.88
CA GLU A 237 -6.55 -13.93 14.88
C GLU A 237 -5.03 -14.14 14.79
N ALA A 238 -4.23 -13.07 14.73
CA ALA A 238 -2.77 -13.20 14.69
C ALA A 238 -2.22 -13.77 16.00
N ALA A 239 -2.80 -13.36 17.15
CA ALA A 239 -2.41 -13.87 18.46
C ALA A 239 -2.76 -15.36 18.62
N ILE A 240 -3.95 -15.78 18.20
CA ILE A 240 -4.42 -17.16 18.22
C ILE A 240 -3.60 -18.01 17.26
N ASN A 241 -3.35 -17.55 16.03
CA ASN A 241 -2.52 -18.30 15.09
C ASN A 241 -1.08 -18.44 15.60
N ARG A 242 -0.49 -17.39 16.19
CA ARG A 242 0.82 -17.49 16.85
C ARG A 242 0.78 -18.50 18.00
N ALA A 243 -0.22 -18.44 18.86
CA ALA A 243 -0.38 -19.39 19.97
C ALA A 243 -0.60 -20.81 19.47
N ARG A 244 -1.32 -21.01 18.36
CA ARG A 244 -1.48 -22.31 17.70
C ARG A 244 -0.15 -22.84 17.20
N GLU A 245 0.66 -22.04 16.51
CA GLU A 245 1.97 -22.47 16.05
C GLU A 245 2.89 -22.82 17.22
N THR A 246 2.88 -22.02 18.30
CA THR A 246 3.62 -22.36 19.54
C THR A 246 3.12 -23.66 20.15
N LEU A 247 1.80 -23.82 20.34
CA LEU A 247 1.23 -25.05 20.89
C LEU A 247 1.52 -26.27 20.00
N LYS A 248 1.57 -26.10 18.68
CA LYS A 248 1.92 -27.16 17.73
C LYS A 248 3.41 -27.51 17.75
N GLN A 249 4.29 -26.51 17.88
CA GLN A 249 5.74 -26.70 17.92
C GLN A 249 6.21 -27.36 19.23
N PHE A 250 5.60 -27.00 20.36
CA PHE A 250 6.05 -27.43 21.69
C PHE A 250 5.14 -28.48 22.34
N GLY A 251 3.94 -28.68 21.79
CA GLY A 251 2.97 -29.69 22.23
C GLY A 251 3.36 -31.13 21.88
N PRO A 252 2.57 -32.12 22.32
CA PRO A 252 2.77 -33.50 21.90
C PRO A 252 2.46 -33.68 20.40
N GLU A 253 3.16 -34.59 19.73
CA GLU A 253 2.88 -35.00 18.34
C GLU A 253 1.57 -35.81 18.18
N ASP A 254 0.77 -35.95 19.24
CA ASP A 254 -0.48 -36.70 19.24
C ASP A 254 -1.50 -36.09 18.28
N ALA A 255 -2.02 -36.89 17.35
CA ALA A 255 -2.99 -36.44 16.36
C ALA A 255 -4.27 -35.86 16.98
N ASN A 256 -4.69 -36.36 18.16
CA ASN A 256 -5.86 -35.85 18.87
C ASN A 256 -5.57 -34.49 19.54
N PHE A 257 -4.33 -34.24 19.96
CA PHE A 257 -3.93 -32.91 20.44
C PHE A 257 -3.98 -31.89 19.31
N VAL A 258 -3.43 -32.21 18.14
CA VAL A 258 -3.49 -31.36 16.95
C VAL A 258 -4.96 -31.11 16.54
N GLN A 259 -5.80 -32.15 16.59
CA GLN A 259 -7.23 -32.02 16.33
C GLN A 259 -7.93 -31.11 17.35
N ALA A 260 -7.62 -31.25 18.65
CA ALA A 260 -8.18 -30.39 19.70
C ALA A 260 -7.75 -28.93 19.50
N LEU A 261 -6.48 -28.70 19.14
CA LEU A 261 -5.91 -27.38 18.84
C LEU A 261 -6.61 -26.71 17.64
N ASP A 262 -6.78 -27.44 16.54
CA ASP A 262 -7.47 -26.97 15.35
C ASP A 262 -8.95 -26.70 15.62
N ALA A 263 -9.61 -27.59 16.38
CA ALA A 263 -11.00 -27.41 16.78
C ALA A 263 -11.20 -26.18 17.69
N SER A 264 -10.26 -25.90 18.60
CA SER A 264 -10.28 -24.68 19.42
C SER A 264 -10.07 -23.41 18.61
N GLY A 265 -9.14 -23.41 17.66
CA GLY A 265 -8.95 -22.29 16.74
C GLY A 265 -10.20 -22.02 15.90
N HIS A 266 -10.79 -23.08 15.33
CA HIS A 266 -12.03 -22.97 14.56
C HIS A 266 -13.22 -22.50 15.41
N GLU A 267 -13.35 -22.97 16.65
CA GLU A 267 -14.43 -22.54 17.56
C GLU A 267 -14.41 -21.02 17.78
N ILE A 268 -13.24 -20.44 18.08
CA ILE A 268 -13.10 -19.01 18.36
C ILE A 268 -13.18 -18.16 17.09
N LEU A 269 -12.43 -18.54 16.04
CA LEU A 269 -12.29 -17.71 14.84
C LEU A 269 -13.44 -17.87 13.86
N VAL A 270 -14.17 -18.99 13.88
CA VAL A 270 -15.17 -19.33 12.87
C VAL A 270 -16.54 -19.60 13.49
N ALA A 271 -16.65 -20.61 14.37
CA ALA A 271 -17.95 -21.11 14.82
C ALA A 271 -18.73 -20.10 15.68
N ARG A 272 -18.08 -19.45 16.66
CA ARG A 272 -18.72 -18.41 17.49
C ARG A 272 -19.14 -17.18 16.67
N PRO A 273 -18.27 -16.59 15.82
CA PRO A 273 -18.67 -15.56 14.85
C PRO A 273 -19.87 -15.96 13.99
N ALA A 274 -19.84 -17.15 13.40
CA ALA A 274 -20.94 -17.66 12.57
C ALA A 274 -22.25 -17.81 13.34
N LYS A 275 -22.18 -18.29 14.59
CA LYS A 275 -23.33 -18.36 15.49
C LYS A 275 -23.89 -16.98 15.82
N ALA A 276 -23.04 -15.97 16.03
CA ALA A 276 -23.50 -14.60 16.24
C ALA A 276 -24.28 -14.04 15.03
N VAL A 277 -23.89 -14.43 13.81
CA VAL A 277 -24.64 -14.11 12.58
C VAL A 277 -25.99 -14.85 12.54
N GLN A 278 -26.00 -16.14 12.89
CA GLN A 278 -27.23 -16.93 12.99
C GLN A 278 -28.20 -16.36 14.03
N ASP A 279 -27.70 -15.95 15.19
CA ASP A 279 -28.48 -15.35 16.25
C ASP A 279 -29.00 -13.96 15.86
N ALA A 280 -28.21 -13.16 15.13
CA ALA A 280 -28.64 -11.87 14.59
C ALA A 280 -29.84 -12.02 13.64
N TYR A 281 -29.86 -13.07 12.81
CA TYR A 281 -31.00 -13.35 11.95
C TYR A 281 -32.25 -13.75 12.73
N ARG A 282 -32.11 -14.62 13.74
CA ARG A 282 -33.22 -15.07 14.61
C ARG A 282 -33.85 -13.91 15.37
N LYS A 283 -33.08 -12.85 15.65
CA LYS A 283 -33.52 -11.60 16.30
C LYS A 283 -34.26 -10.63 15.37
N GLY A 284 -34.65 -11.01 14.15
CA GLY A 284 -35.52 -10.19 13.31
C GLY A 284 -36.80 -9.83 14.08
N GLU A 285 -36.83 -8.64 14.66
CA GLU A 285 -37.75 -8.25 15.74
C GLU A 285 -38.81 -7.28 15.25
N TYR A 286 -38.83 -6.95 13.95
CA TYR A 286 -39.80 -6.01 13.40
C TYR A 286 -41.25 -6.49 13.65
N VAL A 287 -41.88 -5.97 14.70
CA VAL A 287 -43.28 -6.24 15.05
C VAL A 287 -44.17 -5.34 14.21
N PHE A 288 -44.59 -5.84 13.05
CA PHE A 288 -45.59 -5.14 12.26
C PHE A 288 -47.00 -5.31 12.85
N LEU A 289 -47.63 -4.18 13.19
CA LEU A 289 -49.03 -4.11 13.61
C LEU A 289 -49.91 -3.87 12.37
N GLY A 290 -50.41 -4.92 11.71
CA GLY A 290 -51.42 -4.75 10.64
C GLY A 290 -51.45 -5.73 9.45
N GLY A 291 -50.82 -6.90 9.55
CA GLY A 291 -50.80 -7.90 8.46
C GLY A 291 -51.28 -9.29 8.90
N ASP A 292 -51.56 -10.16 7.92
CA ASP A 292 -51.72 -11.59 8.19
C ASP A 292 -50.39 -12.22 8.67
N ASP A 293 -50.45 -13.45 9.18
CA ASP A 293 -49.28 -14.12 9.74
C ASP A 293 -48.20 -14.44 8.70
N ALA A 294 -48.57 -14.53 7.42
CA ALA A 294 -47.62 -14.76 6.33
C ALA A 294 -46.78 -13.49 6.06
N LEU A 295 -47.43 -12.33 6.00
CA LEU A 295 -46.76 -11.04 5.82
C LEU A 295 -45.85 -10.71 7.00
N LYS A 296 -46.29 -10.97 8.23
CA LYS A 296 -45.44 -10.76 9.42
C LYS A 296 -44.16 -11.59 9.36
N LYS A 297 -44.27 -12.87 9.00
CA LYS A 297 -43.09 -13.75 8.83
C LYS A 297 -42.16 -13.25 7.73
N GLU A 298 -42.70 -12.74 6.63
CA GLU A 298 -41.89 -12.19 5.53
C GLU A 298 -41.10 -10.95 5.96
N VAL A 299 -41.73 -10.03 6.71
CA VAL A 299 -41.04 -8.84 7.29
C VAL A 299 -39.93 -9.26 8.25
N GLN A 300 -40.21 -10.22 9.14
CA GLN A 300 -39.23 -10.72 10.11
C GLN A 300 -38.03 -11.37 9.42
N LYS A 301 -38.25 -12.12 8.33
CA LYS A 301 -37.16 -12.71 7.52
C LYS A 301 -36.29 -11.63 6.89
N GLU A 302 -36.87 -10.56 6.34
CA GLU A 302 -36.09 -9.48 5.73
C GLU A 302 -35.31 -8.65 6.75
N ASP A 303 -35.90 -8.34 7.91
CA ASP A 303 -35.16 -7.66 8.98
C ASP A 303 -34.07 -8.56 9.58
N GLY A 304 -34.37 -9.85 9.76
CA GLY A 304 -33.38 -10.85 10.12
C GLY A 304 -32.22 -10.90 9.13
N ALA A 305 -32.50 -10.89 7.82
CA ALA A 305 -31.48 -10.85 6.77
C ALA A 305 -30.61 -9.58 6.86
N ARG A 306 -31.22 -8.43 7.14
CA ARG A 306 -30.49 -7.16 7.36
C ARG A 306 -29.54 -7.24 8.55
N LEU A 307 -30.05 -7.70 9.70
CA LEU A 307 -29.25 -7.87 10.91
C LEU A 307 -28.13 -8.90 10.71
N ALA A 308 -28.39 -9.97 9.97
CA ALA A 308 -27.41 -10.99 9.63
C ALA A 308 -26.32 -10.46 8.70
N ALA A 309 -26.67 -9.67 7.67
CA ALA A 309 -25.68 -9.04 6.78
C ALA A 309 -24.76 -8.11 7.56
N LYS A 310 -25.33 -7.26 8.43
CA LYS A 310 -24.56 -6.39 9.33
C LYS A 310 -23.67 -7.20 10.27
N ALA A 311 -24.22 -8.20 10.94
CA ALA A 311 -23.46 -9.07 11.83
C ALA A 311 -22.33 -9.77 11.07
N LEU A 312 -22.57 -10.25 9.85
CA LEU A 312 -21.57 -10.90 9.03
C LEU A 312 -20.45 -9.92 8.64
N ASN A 313 -20.79 -8.70 8.22
CA ASN A 313 -19.81 -7.63 7.98
C ASN A 313 -18.99 -7.36 9.25
N ASP A 314 -19.65 -7.17 10.39
CA ASP A 314 -19.00 -6.84 11.66
C ASP A 314 -18.12 -7.98 12.19
N VAL A 315 -18.56 -9.24 12.12
CA VAL A 315 -17.76 -10.38 12.61
C VAL A 315 -16.54 -10.68 11.74
N THR A 316 -16.58 -10.30 10.46
CA THR A 316 -15.46 -10.48 9.52
C THR A 316 -14.52 -9.27 9.45
N LYS A 317 -14.84 -8.15 10.13
CA LYS A 317 -13.88 -7.04 10.30
C LYS A 317 -12.70 -7.49 11.16
N GLY A 318 -11.49 -7.22 10.69
CA GLY A 318 -10.24 -7.48 11.40
C GLY A 318 -9.68 -8.90 11.24
N VAL A 319 -10.36 -9.80 10.53
CA VAL A 319 -9.84 -11.14 10.22
C VAL A 319 -9.33 -11.22 8.77
N THR A 320 -8.54 -12.25 8.48
CA THR A 320 -8.04 -12.56 7.13
C THR A 320 -9.20 -12.86 6.17
N PRO A 321 -9.02 -12.60 4.86
CA PRO A 321 -9.99 -12.94 3.83
C PRO A 321 -10.40 -14.43 3.86
N GLU A 322 -9.45 -15.33 4.13
CA GLU A 322 -9.68 -16.77 4.24
C GLU A 322 -10.58 -17.11 5.44
N THR A 323 -10.27 -16.55 6.62
CA THR A 323 -11.10 -16.73 7.82
C THR A 323 -12.49 -16.12 7.64
N ALA A 324 -12.61 -14.98 6.95
CA ALA A 324 -13.91 -14.39 6.62
C ALA A 324 -14.76 -15.31 5.72
N ILE A 325 -14.16 -15.99 4.74
CA ILE A 325 -14.84 -17.00 3.92
C ILE A 325 -15.30 -18.18 4.79
N LEU A 326 -14.48 -18.67 5.71
CA LEU A 326 -14.86 -19.75 6.62
C LEU A 326 -16.03 -19.35 7.52
N ILE A 327 -16.02 -18.13 8.09
CA ILE A 327 -17.14 -17.60 8.88
C ILE A 327 -18.41 -17.55 8.04
N MET A 328 -18.33 -17.06 6.79
CA MET A 328 -19.48 -16.99 5.89
C MET A 328 -20.04 -18.38 5.54
N GLN A 329 -19.17 -19.36 5.28
CA GLN A 329 -19.58 -20.74 4.99
C GLN A 329 -20.23 -21.40 6.21
N GLU A 330 -19.63 -21.22 7.39
CA GLU A 330 -20.16 -21.75 8.66
C GLU A 330 -21.51 -21.11 9.01
N ALA A 331 -21.62 -19.78 8.84
CA ALA A 331 -22.87 -19.05 9.05
C ALA A 331 -23.96 -19.53 8.09
N ASN A 332 -23.61 -19.92 6.87
CA ASN A 332 -24.57 -20.39 5.87
C ASN A 332 -25.03 -21.86 6.05
N LYS A 333 -24.55 -22.57 7.07
CA LYS A 333 -25.08 -23.89 7.43
C LYS A 333 -26.57 -23.80 7.76
N PRO A 334 -27.39 -24.82 7.41
CA PRO A 334 -28.83 -24.81 7.71
C PRO A 334 -29.10 -24.60 9.20
N THR A 335 -29.87 -23.57 9.53
CA THR A 335 -30.31 -23.27 10.90
C THR A 335 -31.83 -23.18 10.98
N ASP A 336 -32.41 -23.61 12.10
CA ASP A 336 -33.82 -23.37 12.38
C ASP A 336 -34.03 -21.88 12.74
N ALA A 337 -34.91 -21.22 12.01
CA ALA A 337 -35.34 -19.85 12.27
C ALA A 337 -36.74 -19.62 11.66
N PHE A 338 -37.60 -18.89 12.38
CA PHE A 338 -38.97 -18.58 11.95
C PHE A 338 -39.83 -19.81 11.56
N GLY A 339 -39.52 -20.98 12.13
CA GLY A 339 -40.25 -22.24 11.90
C GLY A 339 -39.77 -23.07 10.70
N GLU A 340 -38.66 -22.69 10.06
CA GLU A 340 -38.11 -23.38 8.88
C GLU A 340 -36.58 -23.50 8.98
N LYS A 341 -36.00 -24.44 8.22
CA LYS A 341 -34.55 -24.51 8.03
C LYS A 341 -34.12 -23.54 6.94
N VAL A 342 -33.27 -22.58 7.30
CA VAL A 342 -32.78 -21.54 6.40
C VAL A 342 -31.26 -21.57 6.27
N GLN A 343 -30.78 -21.19 5.09
CA GLN A 343 -29.37 -20.90 4.82
C GLN A 343 -29.21 -19.39 4.74
N LEU A 344 -28.49 -18.81 5.69
CA LEU A 344 -28.56 -17.39 6.01
C LEU A 344 -28.03 -16.48 4.90
N VAL A 345 -26.86 -16.79 4.36
CA VAL A 345 -26.29 -16.02 3.25
C VAL A 345 -27.20 -16.10 2.04
N SER A 346 -27.76 -17.30 1.78
CA SER A 346 -28.74 -17.47 0.70
C SER A 346 -30.00 -16.62 0.94
N GLU A 347 -30.45 -16.46 2.19
CA GLU A 347 -31.61 -15.62 2.50
C GLU A 347 -31.32 -14.11 2.37
N ILE A 348 -30.11 -13.68 2.74
CA ILE A 348 -29.62 -12.32 2.48
C ILE A 348 -29.65 -12.03 0.97
N GLU A 349 -29.02 -12.90 0.18
CA GLU A 349 -28.96 -12.78 -1.28
C GLU A 349 -30.35 -12.80 -1.93
N LYS A 350 -31.24 -13.68 -1.47
CA LYS A 350 -32.63 -13.74 -1.93
C LYS A 350 -33.39 -12.46 -1.61
N THR A 351 -33.21 -11.92 -0.41
CA THR A 351 -33.85 -10.68 0.02
C THR A 351 -33.40 -9.52 -0.86
N ILE A 352 -32.10 -9.41 -1.11
CA ILE A 352 -31.52 -8.41 -2.03
C ILE A 352 -32.12 -8.57 -3.44
N GLY A 353 -32.06 -9.76 -4.03
CA GLY A 353 -32.56 -10.00 -5.39
C GLY A 353 -34.06 -9.74 -5.54
N LYS A 354 -34.86 -10.12 -4.54
CA LYS A 354 -36.29 -9.81 -4.50
C LYS A 354 -36.54 -8.30 -4.48
N ARG A 355 -35.81 -7.54 -3.66
CA ARG A 355 -35.99 -6.09 -3.52
C ARG A 355 -35.63 -5.36 -4.81
N ILE A 356 -34.51 -5.73 -5.44
CA ILE A 356 -34.10 -5.19 -6.74
C ILE A 356 -35.16 -5.46 -7.81
N ALA A 357 -35.72 -6.66 -7.85
CA ALA A 357 -36.79 -6.97 -8.82
C ALA A 357 -38.02 -6.10 -8.59
N ILE A 358 -38.40 -5.87 -7.33
CA ILE A 358 -39.54 -5.00 -6.98
C ILE A 358 -39.28 -3.55 -7.42
N GLU A 359 -38.10 -3.01 -7.15
CA GLU A 359 -37.68 -1.68 -7.62
C GLU A 359 -37.63 -1.60 -9.15
N SER A 360 -37.34 -2.71 -9.82
CA SER A 360 -37.39 -2.84 -11.28
C SER A 360 -38.81 -2.93 -11.85
N GLY A 361 -39.85 -2.90 -11.00
CA GLY A 361 -41.25 -2.94 -11.40
C GLY A 361 -41.90 -4.33 -11.34
N ALA A 362 -41.25 -5.32 -10.71
CA ALA A 362 -41.89 -6.60 -10.42
C ALA A 362 -42.84 -6.47 -9.22
N ILE A 363 -44.14 -6.73 -9.41
CA ILE A 363 -45.17 -6.47 -8.39
C ILE A 363 -45.97 -7.75 -8.12
N PRO A 364 -45.41 -8.76 -7.42
CA PRO A 364 -46.14 -9.96 -7.06
C PRO A 364 -47.23 -9.65 -6.01
N ASN A 365 -48.34 -10.39 -6.03
CA ASN A 365 -49.56 -10.10 -5.27
C ASN A 365 -49.40 -10.29 -3.75
N HIS A 366 -48.52 -11.21 -3.35
CA HIS A 366 -48.35 -11.67 -1.96
C HIS A 366 -47.05 -11.22 -1.31
N ARG A 367 -46.44 -10.11 -1.75
CA ARG A 367 -45.16 -9.66 -1.19
C ARG A 367 -45.18 -8.20 -0.76
N LEU A 368 -44.28 -7.89 0.16
CA LEU A 368 -43.98 -6.54 0.60
C LEU A 368 -43.68 -5.61 -0.59
N GLY A 369 -44.62 -4.75 -1.00
CA GLY A 369 -44.50 -3.87 -2.17
C GLY A 369 -45.43 -4.21 -3.36
N GLY A 370 -46.26 -5.26 -3.23
CA GLY A 370 -47.27 -5.62 -4.22
C GLY A 370 -48.36 -4.56 -4.43
N LYS A 371 -49.09 -4.61 -5.57
CA LYS A 371 -50.16 -3.65 -5.94
C LYS A 371 -51.32 -3.64 -4.92
N ASN A 372 -51.44 -4.72 -4.15
CA ASN A 372 -52.44 -4.92 -3.10
C ASN A 372 -51.81 -4.94 -1.69
N SER A 373 -50.55 -4.53 -1.51
CA SER A 373 -49.92 -4.53 -0.20
C SER A 373 -50.43 -3.36 0.63
N ASN A 374 -51.10 -3.63 1.75
CA ASN A 374 -51.65 -2.62 2.67
C ASN A 374 -50.59 -2.01 3.61
N ILE A 375 -49.31 -2.08 3.24
CA ILE A 375 -48.20 -1.60 4.05
C ILE A 375 -48.06 -0.09 3.84
N SER A 376 -47.86 0.67 4.92
CA SER A 376 -47.70 2.12 4.84
C SER A 376 -46.44 2.52 4.06
N GLU A 377 -46.45 3.71 3.47
CA GLU A 377 -45.28 4.27 2.77
C GLU A 377 -44.05 4.39 3.67
N GLU A 378 -44.24 4.63 4.97
CA GLU A 378 -43.17 4.66 5.98
C GLU A 378 -42.46 3.31 6.12
N ILE A 379 -43.21 2.21 6.03
CA ILE A 379 -42.64 0.86 6.11
C ILE A 379 -41.92 0.51 4.81
N LYS A 380 -42.49 0.88 3.65
CA LYS A 380 -41.78 0.75 2.37
C LYS A 380 -40.46 1.52 2.39
N LEU A 381 -40.46 2.74 2.94
CA LEU A 381 -39.25 3.54 3.11
C LEU A 381 -38.24 2.87 4.05
N SER A 382 -38.67 2.39 5.22
CA SER A 382 -37.80 1.67 6.17
C SER A 382 -37.17 0.42 5.54
N ILE A 383 -37.95 -0.37 4.81
CA ILE A 383 -37.50 -1.55 4.08
C ILE A 383 -36.47 -1.17 3.00
N ASN A 384 -36.72 -0.10 2.24
CA ASN A 384 -35.80 0.37 1.20
C ASN A 384 -34.48 0.87 1.81
N MET A 385 -34.54 1.65 2.90
CA MET A 385 -33.35 2.08 3.64
C MET A 385 -32.57 0.87 4.20
N GLY A 386 -33.28 -0.13 4.72
CA GLY A 386 -32.70 -1.38 5.21
C GLY A 386 -32.02 -2.19 4.10
N THR A 387 -32.55 -2.16 2.87
CA THR A 387 -31.97 -2.83 1.70
C THR A 387 -30.65 -2.17 1.30
N GLY A 388 -30.57 -0.83 1.30
CA GLY A 388 -29.32 -0.10 1.07
C GLY A 388 -28.22 -0.49 2.06
N ALA A 389 -28.53 -0.52 3.35
CA ALA A 389 -27.60 -0.95 4.38
C ALA A 389 -27.16 -2.41 4.20
N MET A 390 -28.10 -3.31 3.91
CA MET A 390 -27.83 -4.74 3.69
C MET A 390 -26.89 -4.97 2.50
N VAL A 391 -27.14 -4.31 1.37
CA VAL A 391 -26.27 -4.38 0.19
C VAL A 391 -24.90 -3.78 0.49
N GLY A 392 -24.85 -2.66 1.22
CA GLY A 392 -23.59 -2.07 1.67
C GLY A 392 -22.76 -3.03 2.51
N ASP A 393 -23.36 -3.63 3.54
CA ASP A 393 -22.69 -4.57 4.45
C ASP A 393 -22.20 -5.84 3.72
N LEU A 394 -23.03 -6.39 2.83
CA LEU A 394 -22.62 -7.54 2.01
C LEU A 394 -21.53 -7.15 1.00
N SER A 395 -21.63 -6.00 0.35
CA SER A 395 -20.61 -5.54 -0.61
C SER A 395 -19.26 -5.32 0.06
N GLU A 396 -19.26 -4.76 1.27
CA GLU A 396 -18.03 -4.55 2.05
C GLU A 396 -17.36 -5.88 2.44
N LEU A 397 -18.15 -6.90 2.79
CA LEU A 397 -17.64 -8.26 2.98
C LEU A 397 -17.06 -8.82 1.67
N MET A 398 -17.78 -8.68 0.56
CA MET A 398 -17.36 -9.17 -0.75
C MET A 398 -16.05 -8.50 -1.21
N ASP A 399 -15.89 -7.21 -0.96
CA ASP A 399 -14.65 -6.47 -1.18
C ASP A 399 -13.47 -7.10 -0.41
N ARG A 400 -13.65 -7.38 0.89
CA ARG A 400 -12.61 -8.01 1.72
C ARG A 400 -12.23 -9.40 1.21
N ILE A 401 -13.21 -10.26 0.96
CA ILE A 401 -12.94 -11.65 0.54
C ILE A 401 -12.46 -11.75 -0.90
N SER A 402 -12.66 -10.74 -1.75
CA SER A 402 -12.23 -10.72 -3.17
C SER A 402 -10.74 -11.03 -3.36
N THR A 403 -9.97 -10.80 -2.31
CA THR A 403 -8.52 -10.95 -2.25
C THR A 403 -8.05 -12.36 -1.91
N ALA A 404 -8.93 -13.20 -1.35
CA ALA A 404 -8.65 -14.61 -1.10
C ALA A 404 -8.76 -15.43 -2.40
N PRO A 405 -8.00 -16.54 -2.54
CA PRO A 405 -8.07 -17.41 -3.72
C PRO A 405 -9.47 -17.93 -4.06
N GLN A 406 -10.30 -18.19 -3.05
CA GLN A 406 -11.69 -18.63 -3.22
C GLN A 406 -12.70 -17.48 -3.32
N GLY A 407 -12.26 -16.23 -3.07
CA GLY A 407 -13.09 -15.05 -3.00
C GLY A 407 -13.91 -14.81 -4.25
N LYS A 408 -13.27 -14.88 -5.42
CA LYS A 408 -13.93 -14.74 -6.73
C LYS A 408 -15.11 -15.70 -6.88
N THR A 409 -14.90 -16.97 -6.58
CA THR A 409 -15.95 -18.00 -6.67
C THR A 409 -17.11 -17.71 -5.71
N VAL A 410 -16.82 -17.25 -4.50
CA VAL A 410 -17.86 -16.86 -3.53
C VAL A 410 -18.68 -15.69 -4.07
N ILE A 411 -18.03 -14.65 -4.57
CA ILE A 411 -18.68 -13.45 -5.14
C ILE A 411 -19.55 -13.82 -6.35
N GLU A 412 -19.05 -14.65 -7.26
CA GLU A 412 -19.80 -15.13 -8.42
C GLU A 412 -21.03 -15.96 -8.03
N ASN A 413 -20.90 -16.83 -7.01
CA ASN A 413 -22.02 -17.60 -6.48
C ASN A 413 -23.08 -16.69 -5.83
N SER A 414 -22.65 -15.68 -5.08
CA SER A 414 -23.56 -14.68 -4.49
C SER A 414 -24.27 -13.87 -5.55
N ALA A 415 -23.56 -13.38 -6.58
CA ALA A 415 -24.14 -12.70 -7.72
C ALA A 415 -25.18 -13.57 -8.47
N LYS A 416 -24.87 -14.86 -8.66
CA LYS A 416 -25.79 -15.83 -9.25
C LYS A 416 -27.04 -16.06 -8.40
N SER A 417 -26.87 -16.18 -7.09
CA SER A 417 -27.97 -16.33 -6.13
C SER A 417 -28.91 -15.12 -6.17
N ILE A 418 -28.36 -13.90 -6.15
CA ILE A 418 -29.13 -12.64 -6.28
C ILE A 418 -29.85 -12.58 -7.63
N ALA A 419 -29.17 -12.86 -8.75
CA ALA A 419 -29.78 -12.84 -10.08
C ALA A 419 -30.92 -13.88 -10.22
N ASN A 420 -30.77 -15.06 -9.64
CA ASN A 420 -31.81 -16.08 -9.61
C ASN A 420 -33.02 -15.63 -8.78
N ALA A 421 -32.80 -14.97 -7.64
CA ALA A 421 -33.87 -14.43 -6.81
C ALA A 421 -34.62 -13.28 -7.51
N MET A 422 -33.91 -12.45 -8.29
CA MET A 422 -34.54 -11.45 -9.17
C MET A 422 -35.45 -12.14 -10.19
N ALA A 423 -34.94 -13.14 -10.92
CA ALA A 423 -35.71 -13.89 -11.91
C ALA A 423 -36.93 -14.60 -11.32
N ALA A 424 -36.78 -15.25 -10.17
CA ALA A 424 -37.90 -15.91 -9.49
C ALA A 424 -38.99 -14.92 -9.05
N THR A 425 -38.61 -13.68 -8.70
CA THR A 425 -39.55 -12.63 -8.31
C THR A 425 -40.32 -12.05 -9.50
N GLU A 426 -39.64 -11.86 -10.63
CA GLU A 426 -40.27 -11.49 -11.90
C GLU A 426 -41.23 -12.60 -12.37
N GLU A 427 -40.78 -13.85 -12.38
CA GLU A 427 -41.61 -15.00 -12.77
C GLU A 427 -42.84 -15.12 -11.88
N GLN A 428 -42.69 -14.92 -10.56
CA GLN A 428 -43.83 -14.91 -9.65
C GLN A 428 -44.82 -13.78 -9.98
N THR A 429 -44.34 -12.60 -10.37
CA THR A 429 -45.20 -11.48 -10.79
C THR A 429 -46.06 -11.87 -11.99
N PHE A 430 -45.47 -12.55 -12.97
CA PHE A 430 -46.20 -13.02 -14.15
C PHE A 430 -47.18 -14.17 -13.82
N LYS A 431 -46.78 -15.13 -12.99
CA LYS A 431 -47.66 -16.22 -12.49
C LYS A 431 -48.85 -15.66 -11.72
N ASP A 432 -48.62 -14.69 -10.85
CA ASP A 432 -49.63 -13.99 -10.07
C ASP A 432 -50.61 -13.20 -10.94
N TRP A 433 -50.16 -12.67 -12.08
CA TRP A 433 -51.02 -12.05 -13.09
C TRP A 433 -51.82 -13.10 -13.86
N GLU A 434 -51.18 -14.18 -14.33
CA GLU A 434 -51.84 -15.25 -15.08
C GLU A 434 -52.90 -15.98 -14.23
N GLY A 435 -52.64 -16.15 -12.93
CA GLY A 435 -53.60 -16.69 -11.97
C GLY A 435 -54.86 -15.83 -11.82
N LYS A 436 -54.79 -14.52 -12.09
CA LYS A 436 -55.97 -13.63 -12.11
C LYS A 436 -56.78 -13.74 -13.40
N LEU A 437 -56.20 -14.25 -14.49
CA LEU A 437 -56.94 -14.48 -15.72
C LEU A 437 -57.93 -15.65 -15.54
N PRO A 438 -59.09 -15.62 -16.23
CA PRO A 438 -60.01 -16.74 -16.25
C PRO A 438 -59.31 -18.02 -16.71
N GLU A 439 -59.64 -19.16 -16.11
CA GLU A 439 -58.97 -20.45 -16.38
C GLU A 439 -58.91 -20.78 -17.88
N LYS A 440 -59.99 -20.51 -18.61
CA LYS A 440 -60.08 -20.71 -20.07
C LYS A 440 -59.10 -19.87 -20.90
N VAL A 441 -58.60 -18.76 -20.35
CA VAL A 441 -57.66 -17.84 -21.01
C VAL A 441 -56.21 -18.24 -20.74
N ARG A 442 -55.95 -19.07 -19.71
CA ARG A 442 -54.59 -19.45 -19.30
C ARG A 442 -53.88 -20.35 -20.31
N ASP A 443 -54.61 -21.01 -21.20
CA ASP A 443 -54.00 -21.83 -22.25
C ASP A 443 -53.72 -21.05 -23.56
N PHE A 444 -54.08 -19.76 -23.61
CA PHE A 444 -53.91 -18.95 -24.81
C PHE A 444 -52.44 -18.50 -25.00
N THR A 445 -52.10 -18.01 -26.19
CA THR A 445 -50.79 -17.40 -26.42
C THR A 445 -50.59 -16.16 -25.55
N LEU A 446 -49.33 -15.76 -25.31
CA LEU A 446 -49.04 -14.59 -24.48
C LEU A 446 -49.70 -13.30 -25.01
N ASP A 447 -49.74 -13.13 -26.34
CA ASP A 447 -50.32 -11.92 -26.94
C ASP A 447 -51.84 -11.91 -26.82
N GLU A 448 -52.49 -13.06 -26.95
CA GLU A 448 -53.92 -13.22 -26.66
C GLU A 448 -54.23 -12.97 -25.18
N LYS A 449 -53.42 -13.52 -24.26
CA LYS A 449 -53.54 -13.27 -22.81
C LYS A 449 -53.39 -11.78 -22.49
N LYS A 450 -52.43 -11.08 -23.11
CA LYS A 450 -52.24 -9.63 -22.95
C LYS A 450 -53.47 -8.84 -23.43
N MET A 451 -53.99 -9.20 -24.60
CA MET A 451 -55.16 -8.55 -25.19
C MET A 451 -56.40 -8.75 -24.32
N ILE A 452 -56.72 -10.00 -23.98
CA ILE A 452 -57.88 -10.35 -23.14
C ILE A 452 -57.73 -9.75 -21.74
N GLY A 453 -56.55 -9.87 -21.13
CA GLY A 453 -56.23 -9.28 -19.84
C GLY A 453 -56.51 -7.77 -19.83
N LYS A 454 -56.11 -7.04 -20.87
CA LYS A 454 -56.40 -5.61 -21.01
C LYS A 454 -57.91 -5.33 -21.08
N GLU A 455 -58.68 -6.11 -21.84
CA GLU A 455 -60.13 -5.95 -21.96
C GLU A 455 -60.88 -6.19 -20.66
N ILE A 456 -60.44 -7.16 -19.85
CA ILE A 456 -61.08 -7.52 -18.56
C ILE A 456 -60.54 -6.71 -17.37
N GLY A 457 -59.74 -5.68 -17.61
CA GLY A 457 -59.19 -4.81 -16.55
C GLY A 457 -58.03 -5.43 -15.75
N ILE A 458 -57.39 -6.47 -16.27
CA ILE A 458 -56.23 -7.17 -15.70
C ILE A 458 -55.04 -7.04 -16.68
N PRO A 459 -54.52 -5.82 -16.90
CA PRO A 459 -53.46 -5.60 -17.89
C PRO A 459 -52.20 -6.39 -17.53
N TYR A 460 -51.50 -6.84 -18.56
CA TYR A 460 -50.20 -7.50 -18.41
C TYR A 460 -49.22 -6.61 -17.64
N PRO A 461 -48.51 -7.14 -16.63
CA PRO A 461 -47.52 -6.38 -15.90
C PRO A 461 -46.32 -6.15 -16.82
N GLU A 462 -46.25 -4.98 -17.46
CA GLU A 462 -45.00 -4.52 -18.06
C GLU A 462 -44.02 -4.24 -16.92
N ILE A 463 -43.04 -5.11 -16.71
CA ILE A 463 -41.97 -4.90 -15.74
C ILE A 463 -41.07 -3.78 -16.27
N LYS A 464 -41.45 -2.56 -15.91
CA LYS A 464 -40.72 -1.34 -16.19
C LYS A 464 -40.57 -0.61 -14.86
N ALA A 465 -39.33 -0.25 -14.53
CA ALA A 465 -39.08 0.57 -13.36
C ALA A 465 -39.82 1.91 -13.50
N ALA A 466 -40.54 2.30 -12.45
CA ALA A 466 -41.19 3.61 -12.42
C ALA A 466 -40.15 4.74 -12.47
N ASP A 467 -38.97 4.48 -11.92
CA ASP A 467 -37.80 5.34 -11.99
C ASP A 467 -36.56 4.48 -12.24
N PRO A 468 -36.07 4.40 -13.49
CA PRO A 468 -34.86 3.66 -13.82
C PRO A 468 -33.63 4.12 -13.02
N SER A 469 -33.61 5.36 -12.51
CA SER A 469 -32.50 5.89 -11.72
C SER A 469 -32.44 5.34 -10.29
N LYS A 470 -33.55 4.75 -9.80
CA LYS A 470 -33.61 4.09 -8.49
C LYS A 470 -33.25 2.62 -8.55
N VAL A 471 -33.27 2.02 -9.74
CA VAL A 471 -32.87 0.62 -9.92
C VAL A 471 -31.38 0.50 -9.63
N GLY A 472 -31.05 -0.19 -8.55
CA GLY A 472 -29.67 -0.34 -8.11
C GLY A 472 -29.16 0.76 -7.19
N ASP A 473 -30.04 1.63 -6.66
CA ASP A 473 -29.68 2.60 -5.62
C ASP A 473 -28.91 1.99 -4.44
N PRO A 474 -29.28 0.79 -3.92
CA PRO A 474 -28.50 0.11 -2.89
C PRO A 474 -27.02 -0.12 -3.28
N PHE A 475 -26.75 -0.50 -4.54
CA PHE A 475 -25.40 -0.70 -5.04
C PHE A 475 -24.68 0.61 -5.33
N ARG A 476 -25.40 1.62 -5.86
CA ARG A 476 -24.87 2.97 -6.05
C ARG A 476 -24.34 3.52 -4.73
N LEU A 477 -25.15 3.45 -3.67
CA LEU A 477 -24.79 3.92 -2.34
C LEU A 477 -23.61 3.14 -1.74
N ALA A 478 -23.59 1.81 -1.91
CA ALA A 478 -22.45 1.00 -1.47
C ALA A 478 -21.13 1.43 -2.15
N ILE A 479 -21.15 1.70 -3.45
CA ILE A 479 -19.98 2.19 -4.19
C ILE A 479 -19.63 3.61 -3.77
N ALA A 480 -20.61 4.50 -3.60
CA ALA A 480 -20.42 5.88 -3.14
C ALA A 480 -19.77 5.95 -1.75
N ASP A 481 -20.03 4.97 -0.88
CA ASP A 481 -19.42 4.82 0.44
C ASP A 481 -18.03 4.15 0.41
N GLY A 482 -17.57 3.70 -0.76
CA GLY A 482 -16.31 2.98 -0.94
C GLY A 482 -16.33 1.54 -0.42
N LYS A 483 -17.50 0.89 -0.34
CA LYS A 483 -17.68 -0.50 0.12
C LYS A 483 -17.40 -1.55 -0.96
N GLY A 484 -16.65 -1.18 -1.99
CA GLY A 484 -16.17 -2.04 -3.07
C GLY A 484 -17.25 -2.43 -4.11
N PRO A 485 -16.93 -2.40 -5.41
CA PRO A 485 -17.84 -2.83 -6.48
C PRO A 485 -17.82 -4.34 -6.86
N PRO A 486 -17.02 -5.28 -6.32
CA PRO A 486 -16.95 -6.66 -6.84
C PRO A 486 -18.30 -7.38 -6.95
N LEU A 487 -19.16 -7.28 -5.93
CA LEU A 487 -20.48 -7.90 -5.94
C LEU A 487 -21.37 -7.32 -7.06
N THR A 488 -21.39 -5.99 -7.18
CA THR A 488 -22.16 -5.28 -8.20
C THR A 488 -21.70 -5.68 -9.60
N LEU A 489 -20.39 -5.71 -9.84
CA LEU A 489 -19.80 -6.06 -11.13
C LEU A 489 -20.05 -7.53 -11.51
N ALA A 490 -19.94 -8.44 -10.55
CA ALA A 490 -20.28 -9.85 -10.73
C ALA A 490 -21.78 -10.02 -11.05
N LEU A 491 -22.67 -9.28 -10.37
CA LEU A 491 -24.11 -9.30 -10.64
C LEU A 491 -24.44 -8.78 -12.04
N ILE A 492 -23.83 -7.67 -12.47
CA ILE A 492 -23.98 -7.14 -13.83
C ILE A 492 -23.55 -8.18 -14.86
N THR A 493 -22.38 -8.81 -14.66
CA THR A 493 -21.85 -9.84 -15.55
C THR A 493 -22.78 -11.05 -15.61
N GLN A 494 -23.31 -11.49 -14.46
CA GLN A 494 -24.26 -12.59 -14.40
C GLN A 494 -25.56 -12.26 -15.14
N LEU A 495 -26.15 -11.08 -14.92
CA LEU A 495 -27.39 -10.65 -15.59
C LEU A 495 -27.19 -10.56 -17.11
N LYS A 496 -26.06 -10.01 -17.56
CA LYS A 496 -25.66 -9.99 -18.97
C LYS A 496 -25.57 -11.41 -19.55
N SER A 497 -24.89 -12.32 -18.86
CA SER A 497 -24.73 -13.71 -19.32
C SER A 497 -26.06 -14.47 -19.40
N SER A 498 -27.03 -14.09 -18.55
CA SER A 498 -28.39 -14.64 -18.55
C SER A 498 -29.33 -13.96 -19.56
N GLY A 499 -28.83 -13.06 -20.42
CA GLY A 499 -29.62 -12.34 -21.42
C GLY A 499 -30.48 -11.19 -20.87
N LYS A 500 -30.32 -10.82 -19.59
CA LYS A 500 -31.05 -9.72 -18.94
C LYS A 500 -30.33 -8.37 -19.12
N THR A 501 -30.00 -8.02 -20.36
CA THR A 501 -29.16 -6.87 -20.71
C THR A 501 -29.70 -5.54 -20.18
N SER A 502 -31.03 -5.32 -20.18
CA SER A 502 -31.61 -4.08 -19.65
C SER A 502 -31.35 -3.90 -18.15
N GLN A 503 -31.38 -4.98 -17.36
CA GLN A 503 -31.10 -4.90 -15.92
C GLN A 503 -29.61 -4.72 -15.66
N ALA A 504 -28.77 -5.39 -16.45
CA ALA A 504 -27.32 -5.20 -16.43
C ALA A 504 -26.96 -3.73 -16.75
N ASN A 505 -27.59 -3.12 -17.75
CA ASN A 505 -27.40 -1.70 -18.09
C ASN A 505 -27.83 -0.76 -16.96
N ASN A 506 -28.97 -1.03 -16.30
CA ASN A 506 -29.42 -0.19 -15.17
C ASN A 506 -28.44 -0.24 -14.00
N LEU A 507 -27.96 -1.44 -13.63
CA LEU A 507 -26.95 -1.60 -12.59
C LEU A 507 -25.58 -1.00 -12.98
N LEU A 508 -25.22 -1.04 -14.27
CA LEU A 508 -24.05 -0.34 -14.78
C LEU A 508 -24.21 1.19 -14.63
N GLY A 509 -25.39 1.72 -14.91
CA GLY A 509 -25.74 3.12 -14.64
C GLY A 509 -25.60 3.50 -13.17
N ALA A 510 -26.09 2.64 -12.26
CA ALA A 510 -25.92 2.82 -10.82
C ALA A 510 -24.43 2.78 -10.40
N THR A 511 -23.63 1.92 -11.02
CA THR A 511 -22.18 1.80 -10.80
C THR A 511 -21.43 3.07 -11.24
N ILE A 512 -21.78 3.61 -12.42
CA ILE A 512 -21.23 4.89 -12.94
C ILE A 512 -21.51 6.01 -11.95
N LYS A 513 -22.78 6.19 -11.57
CA LYS A 513 -23.19 7.25 -10.66
C LYS A 513 -22.56 7.09 -9.27
N GLY A 514 -22.47 5.86 -8.76
CA GLY A 514 -21.83 5.56 -7.48
C GLY A 514 -20.33 5.89 -7.50
N THR A 515 -19.66 5.66 -8.63
CA THR A 515 -18.23 6.01 -8.81
C THR A 515 -18.02 7.52 -8.81
N ASP A 516 -18.90 8.29 -9.46
CA ASP A 516 -18.85 9.76 -9.45
C ASP A 516 -19.16 10.36 -8.07
N GLU A 517 -20.10 9.76 -7.34
CA GLU A 517 -20.40 10.14 -5.95
C GLU A 517 -19.24 9.77 -5.02
N PHE A 518 -18.61 8.60 -5.20
CA PHE A 518 -17.41 8.21 -4.46
C PHE A 518 -16.23 9.15 -4.69
N LYS A 519 -16.03 9.60 -5.93
CA LYS A 519 -15.09 10.67 -6.27
C LYS A 519 -15.43 11.95 -5.48
N SER A 520 -16.69 12.39 -5.50
CA SER A 520 -17.13 13.59 -4.78
C SER A 520 -16.93 13.47 -3.26
N ASN A 521 -17.24 12.30 -2.68
CA ASN A 521 -16.99 12.01 -1.26
C ASN A 521 -15.49 12.04 -0.95
N SER A 522 -14.65 11.51 -1.83
CA SER A 522 -13.18 11.60 -1.72
C SER A 522 -12.71 13.05 -1.70
N GLN A 523 -13.27 13.89 -2.58
CA GLN A 523 -12.95 15.32 -2.65
C GLN A 523 -13.33 16.06 -1.36
N ASN A 524 -14.42 15.65 -0.69
CA ASN A 524 -14.85 16.20 0.59
C ASN A 524 -13.91 15.80 1.73
N VAL A 525 -13.55 14.53 1.84
CA VAL A 525 -12.59 14.04 2.86
C VAL A 525 -11.23 14.74 2.72
N VAL A 526 -10.75 14.91 1.49
CA VAL A 526 -9.50 15.64 1.23
C VAL A 526 -9.65 17.13 1.54
N GLY A 527 -10.82 17.71 1.30
CA GLY A 527 -11.14 19.08 1.68
C GLY A 527 -11.11 19.28 3.20
N GLU A 528 -11.71 18.37 3.98
CA GLU A 528 -11.65 18.37 5.44
C GLU A 528 -10.20 18.22 5.94
N PHE A 529 -9.46 17.27 5.38
CA PHE A 529 -8.05 17.07 5.72
C PHE A 529 -7.20 18.32 5.45
N ALA A 530 -7.38 18.93 4.28
CA ALA A 530 -6.68 20.15 3.93
C ALA A 530 -7.07 21.32 4.84
N LYS A 531 -8.35 21.42 5.20
CA LYS A 531 -8.86 22.41 6.14
C LYS A 531 -8.20 22.28 7.52
N ASP A 532 -8.11 21.06 8.03
CA ASP A 532 -7.56 20.79 9.36
C ASP A 532 -6.03 20.95 9.41
N ASN A 533 -5.32 20.61 8.31
CA ASN A 533 -3.87 20.42 8.36
C ASN A 533 -3.04 21.32 7.44
N LEU A 534 -3.63 21.89 6.39
CA LEU A 534 -2.89 22.46 5.25
C LEU A 534 -3.20 23.92 4.93
N VAL A 535 -4.39 24.43 5.30
CA VAL A 535 -4.79 25.82 5.00
C VAL A 535 -3.79 26.82 5.55
N VAL A 536 -3.39 26.66 6.82
CA VAL A 536 -2.43 27.57 7.45
C VAL A 536 -1.04 27.47 6.79
N ALA A 537 -0.63 26.27 6.39
CA ALA A 537 0.64 26.08 5.70
C ALA A 537 0.66 26.77 4.32
N SER A 538 -0.49 26.83 3.63
CA SER A 538 -0.62 27.52 2.35
C SER A 538 -0.46 29.04 2.50
N ASP A 539 -1.12 29.65 3.49
CA ASP A 539 -1.09 31.10 3.73
C ASP A 539 0.30 31.61 4.11
N TRP A 540 1.10 30.74 4.73
CA TRP A 540 2.42 31.07 5.24
C TRP A 540 3.56 30.42 4.43
N LYS A 541 3.26 29.75 3.30
CA LYS A 541 4.24 28.96 2.52
C LYS A 541 5.42 29.78 2.03
N ASP A 542 5.17 31.02 1.65
CA ASP A 542 6.20 31.93 1.15
C ASP A 542 6.93 32.63 2.31
N ALA A 543 6.25 32.81 3.44
CA ALA A 543 6.72 33.53 4.62
C ALA A 543 7.58 32.68 5.56
N LEU A 544 7.38 31.36 5.60
CA LEU A 544 8.09 30.46 6.50
C LEU A 544 9.16 29.64 5.78
N SER A 545 10.19 29.23 6.52
CA SER A 545 11.16 28.26 6.00
C SER A 545 10.53 26.87 5.84
N SER A 546 11.07 26.05 4.93
CA SER A 546 10.59 24.67 4.74
C SER A 546 10.64 23.83 6.02
N GLY A 547 11.61 24.09 6.90
CA GLY A 547 11.70 23.43 8.21
C GLY A 547 10.57 23.84 9.15
N GLN A 548 10.20 25.12 9.18
CA GLN A 548 9.08 25.63 9.98
C GLN A 548 7.74 25.12 9.44
N LEU A 549 7.54 25.11 8.12
CA LEU A 549 6.36 24.54 7.48
C LEU A 549 6.20 23.05 7.79
N THR A 550 7.28 22.27 7.65
CA THR A 550 7.28 20.83 7.94
C THR A 550 6.93 20.56 9.40
N LYS A 551 7.50 21.34 10.34
CA LYS A 551 7.20 21.21 11.76
C LYS A 551 5.74 21.55 12.06
N GLY A 552 5.22 22.66 11.51
CA GLY A 552 3.82 23.05 11.68
C GLY A 552 2.84 22.02 11.14
N ILE A 553 3.11 21.41 9.97
CA ILE A 553 2.28 20.35 9.38
C ILE A 553 2.32 19.08 10.24
N ASN A 554 3.51 18.61 10.64
CA ASN A 554 3.64 17.40 11.46
C ASN A 554 2.91 17.54 12.82
N ASP A 555 3.02 18.71 13.45
CA ASP A 555 2.34 18.98 14.72
C ASP A 555 0.82 19.08 14.53
N SER A 556 0.34 19.65 13.41
CA SER A 556 -1.09 19.69 13.07
C SER A 556 -1.65 18.27 12.85
N LEU A 557 -0.95 17.41 12.10
CA LEU A 557 -1.33 16.01 11.91
C LEU A 557 -1.39 15.24 13.23
N THR A 558 -0.52 15.57 14.18
CA THR A 558 -0.51 14.97 15.52
C THR A 558 -1.72 15.40 16.34
N LYS A 559 -2.24 16.62 16.13
CA LYS A 559 -3.42 17.16 16.83
C LYS A 559 -4.75 16.77 16.19
N HIS A 560 -4.75 16.44 14.91
CA HIS A 560 -5.92 15.99 14.15
C HIS A 560 -5.77 14.54 13.65
N PRO A 561 -5.50 13.56 14.54
CA PRO A 561 -5.25 12.18 14.14
C PRO A 561 -6.46 11.57 13.41
N ASP A 562 -7.69 11.98 13.76
CA ASP A 562 -8.92 11.52 13.11
C ASP A 562 -8.99 11.94 11.64
N SER A 563 -8.53 13.16 11.32
CA SER A 563 -8.51 13.70 9.96
C SER A 563 -7.49 12.94 9.09
N LYS A 564 -6.31 12.67 9.64
CA LYS A 564 -5.31 11.79 9.00
C LYS A 564 -5.86 10.37 8.81
N ALA A 565 -6.48 9.77 9.82
CA ALA A 565 -7.04 8.43 9.73
C ALA A 565 -8.13 8.33 8.65
N LYS A 566 -9.01 9.33 8.55
CA LYS A 566 -10.00 9.43 7.47
C LYS A 566 -9.36 9.53 6.08
N MET A 567 -8.32 10.36 5.93
CA MET A 567 -7.58 10.48 4.66
C MET A 567 -6.87 9.16 4.31
N ASP A 568 -6.24 8.51 5.29
CA ASP A 568 -5.58 7.23 5.12
C ASP A 568 -6.58 6.15 4.65
N ASP A 569 -7.72 6.03 5.34
CA ASP A 569 -8.81 5.12 4.97
C ASP A 569 -9.36 5.43 3.56
N GLN A 570 -9.59 6.70 3.25
CA GLN A 570 -10.10 7.11 1.94
C GLN A 570 -9.14 6.76 0.80
N GLY A 571 -7.84 6.97 1.00
CA GLY A 571 -6.82 6.56 0.03
C GLY A 571 -6.85 5.05 -0.22
N ALA A 572 -6.97 4.23 0.82
CA ALA A 572 -7.07 2.78 0.68
C ALA A 572 -8.35 2.35 -0.04
N LYS A 573 -9.49 2.99 0.25
CA LYS A 573 -10.77 2.76 -0.45
C LYS A 573 -10.70 3.10 -1.93
N ILE A 574 -10.01 4.18 -2.30
CA ILE A 574 -9.82 4.56 -3.71
C ILE A 574 -9.04 3.48 -4.46
N VAL A 575 -7.94 3.00 -3.89
CA VAL A 575 -7.11 1.94 -4.51
C VAL A 575 -7.91 0.66 -4.71
N ARG A 576 -8.62 0.19 -3.67
CA ARG A 576 -9.48 -1.01 -3.75
C ARG A 576 -10.58 -0.88 -4.79
N THR A 577 -11.27 0.25 -4.78
CA THR A 577 -12.37 0.52 -5.70
C THR A 577 -11.88 0.53 -7.14
N LEU A 578 -10.75 1.22 -7.43
CA LEU A 578 -10.15 1.24 -8.76
C LEU A 578 -9.71 -0.15 -9.25
N ASP A 579 -9.07 -0.94 -8.38
CA ASP A 579 -8.67 -2.31 -8.75
C ASP A 579 -9.87 -3.18 -9.11
N ALA A 580 -10.92 -3.14 -8.29
CA ALA A 580 -12.15 -3.88 -8.55
C ALA A 580 -12.87 -3.39 -9.82
N LEU A 581 -12.94 -2.07 -10.06
CA LEU A 581 -13.52 -1.51 -11.29
C LEU A 581 -12.77 -1.99 -12.54
N HIS A 582 -11.44 -1.99 -12.53
CA HIS A 582 -10.66 -2.50 -13.66
C HIS A 582 -10.83 -4.00 -13.84
N ALA A 583 -10.80 -4.78 -12.76
CA ALA A 583 -10.99 -6.24 -12.83
C ALA A 583 -12.34 -6.64 -13.45
N GLY A 584 -13.38 -5.79 -13.31
CA GLY A 584 -14.70 -6.02 -13.89
C GLY A 584 -14.86 -5.62 -15.36
N GLU A 585 -13.96 -4.83 -15.93
CA GLU A 585 -14.14 -4.19 -17.25
C GLU A 585 -14.49 -5.17 -18.37
N GLU A 586 -13.80 -6.32 -18.43
CA GLU A 586 -14.02 -7.31 -19.48
C GLU A 586 -15.46 -7.85 -19.47
N GLY A 587 -16.01 -8.11 -18.28
CA GLY A 587 -17.39 -8.59 -18.10
C GLY A 587 -18.44 -7.58 -18.58
N LEU A 588 -18.11 -6.29 -18.59
CA LEU A 588 -19.02 -5.20 -18.93
C LEU A 588 -19.06 -4.84 -20.42
N LYS A 589 -18.07 -5.25 -21.22
CA LYS A 589 -17.98 -4.92 -22.66
C LYS A 589 -19.27 -5.29 -23.42
N GLY A 590 -19.83 -4.34 -24.18
CA GLY A 590 -21.06 -4.56 -24.94
C GLY A 590 -22.36 -4.27 -24.18
N LEU A 591 -22.27 -3.77 -22.95
CA LEU A 591 -23.41 -3.13 -22.27
C LEU A 591 -23.52 -1.67 -22.67
N ASP A 592 -24.76 -1.15 -22.66
CA ASP A 592 -25.01 0.27 -22.90
C ASP A 592 -24.50 1.07 -21.71
N GLY A 593 -23.59 2.02 -21.97
CA GLY A 593 -22.94 2.82 -20.94
C GLY A 593 -21.53 2.38 -20.56
N PHE A 594 -20.97 1.33 -21.19
CA PHE A 594 -19.57 0.93 -20.96
C PHE A 594 -18.57 2.09 -21.18
N ASP A 595 -18.78 2.93 -22.19
CA ASP A 595 -17.92 4.12 -22.41
C ASP A 595 -18.04 5.14 -21.27
N ASN A 596 -19.24 5.32 -20.70
CA ASN A 596 -19.46 6.22 -19.57
C ASN A 596 -18.89 5.62 -18.27
N TYR A 597 -18.91 4.30 -18.13
CA TYR A 597 -18.20 3.58 -17.09
C TYR A 597 -16.70 3.85 -17.16
N GLN A 598 -16.06 3.68 -18.33
CA GLN A 598 -14.64 4.00 -18.49
C GLN A 598 -14.34 5.47 -18.20
N LYS A 599 -15.23 6.40 -18.58
CA LYS A 599 -15.09 7.83 -18.23
C LYS A 599 -15.17 8.07 -16.72
N ALA A 600 -16.08 7.40 -16.00
CA ALA A 600 -16.21 7.55 -14.55
C ALA A 600 -14.98 6.97 -13.82
N VAL A 601 -14.52 5.78 -14.24
CA VAL A 601 -13.28 5.16 -13.72
C VAL A 601 -12.09 6.09 -13.97
N ASN A 602 -11.89 6.55 -15.20
CA ASN A 602 -10.83 7.50 -15.54
C ASN A 602 -10.96 8.80 -14.74
N GLY A 603 -12.18 9.30 -14.56
CA GLY A 603 -12.47 10.49 -13.77
C GLY A 603 -12.05 10.35 -12.31
N LEU A 604 -12.24 9.18 -11.69
CA LEU A 604 -11.75 8.88 -10.35
C LEU A 604 -10.21 8.75 -10.31
N GLN A 605 -9.60 8.18 -11.36
CA GLN A 605 -8.14 8.02 -11.46
C GLN A 605 -7.38 9.31 -11.66
N THR A 606 -7.94 10.23 -12.45
CA THR A 606 -7.30 11.49 -12.80
C THR A 606 -7.71 12.64 -11.88
N ASP A 607 -8.61 12.38 -10.92
CA ASP A 607 -9.00 13.39 -9.94
C ASP A 607 -7.82 13.75 -9.04
N GLU A 608 -7.52 15.05 -8.96
CA GLU A 608 -6.37 15.57 -8.21
C GLU A 608 -6.48 15.28 -6.71
N LYS A 609 -7.69 15.34 -6.15
CA LYS A 609 -7.92 15.10 -4.72
C LYS A 609 -7.87 13.61 -4.40
N SER A 610 -8.44 12.74 -5.24
CA SER A 610 -8.28 11.30 -5.12
C SER A 610 -6.79 10.89 -5.22
N SER A 611 -6.06 11.50 -6.16
CA SER A 611 -4.60 11.30 -6.29
C SER A 611 -3.83 11.77 -5.05
N PHE A 612 -4.24 12.91 -4.47
CA PHE A 612 -3.69 13.41 -3.22
C PHE A 612 -3.94 12.43 -2.07
N ALA A 613 -5.17 11.95 -1.89
CA ALA A 613 -5.53 10.99 -0.84
C ALA A 613 -4.69 9.71 -0.94
N VAL A 614 -4.54 9.16 -2.14
CA VAL A 614 -3.75 7.94 -2.36
C VAL A 614 -2.26 8.17 -2.11
N THR A 615 -1.71 9.28 -2.61
CA THR A 615 -0.26 9.55 -2.51
C THR A 615 0.16 9.81 -1.07
N ASN A 616 -0.70 10.41 -0.26
CA ASN A 616 -0.39 10.76 1.14
C ASN A 616 -0.92 9.71 2.13
N SER A 617 -1.59 8.65 1.68
CA SER A 617 -2.17 7.62 2.54
C SER A 617 -1.24 6.42 2.75
N GLU A 618 -0.84 6.17 3.99
CA GLU A 618 -0.04 4.98 4.34
C GLU A 618 -0.81 3.67 4.08
N SER A 619 -2.12 3.69 4.34
CA SER A 619 -3.02 2.57 4.09
C SER A 619 -3.17 2.30 2.59
N ALA A 620 -3.20 3.33 1.74
CA ALA A 620 -3.24 3.19 0.29
C ALA A 620 -1.94 2.55 -0.25
N TRP A 621 -0.78 2.95 0.29
CA TRP A 621 0.50 2.33 -0.05
C TRP A 621 0.55 0.86 0.35
N THR A 622 0.02 0.53 1.53
CA THR A 622 -0.10 -0.86 2.00
C THR A 622 -0.98 -1.68 1.06
N GLU A 623 -2.10 -1.09 0.63
CA GLU A 623 -3.08 -1.74 -0.23
C GLU A 623 -2.59 -1.94 -1.66
N MET A 624 -1.97 -0.92 -2.27
CA MET A 624 -1.26 -1.10 -3.54
C MET A 624 -0.15 -2.16 -3.39
N GLY A 625 0.53 -2.13 -2.24
CA GLY A 625 1.53 -3.10 -1.79
C GLY A 625 1.04 -4.53 -1.96
N ARG A 626 -0.15 -4.78 -1.39
CA ARG A 626 -0.90 -6.05 -1.39
C ARG A 626 -1.36 -6.46 -2.79
N LEU A 627 -1.96 -5.54 -3.56
CA LEU A 627 -2.42 -5.81 -4.92
C LEU A 627 -1.29 -6.17 -5.88
N TYR A 628 -0.11 -5.59 -5.68
CA TYR A 628 1.05 -5.95 -6.49
C TYR A 628 1.44 -7.42 -6.28
N VAL A 629 1.45 -7.90 -5.03
CA VAL A 629 1.79 -9.28 -4.65
C VAL A 629 0.90 -10.30 -5.31
N THR A 630 -0.39 -9.98 -5.40
CA THR A 630 -1.39 -10.87 -5.99
C THR A 630 -1.32 -10.82 -7.52
N SER A 631 -0.81 -9.72 -8.09
CA SER A 631 -0.69 -9.49 -9.54
C SER A 631 0.62 -9.99 -10.20
N VAL A 632 1.48 -10.73 -9.49
CA VAL A 632 2.78 -11.19 -10.04
C VAL A 632 2.63 -12.34 -11.06
N GLU A 633 1.39 -12.75 -11.38
CA GLU A 633 1.12 -13.41 -12.66
C GLU A 633 1.06 -12.38 -13.79
N LYS A 634 1.81 -12.61 -14.88
CA LYS A 634 1.81 -11.76 -16.09
C LYS A 634 0.37 -11.42 -16.50
N PRO A 635 0.00 -10.14 -16.69
CA PRO A 635 -1.28 -9.81 -17.32
C PRO A 635 -1.28 -10.43 -18.71
N LYS A 636 -2.12 -11.44 -18.92
CA LYS A 636 -2.32 -12.06 -20.23
C LYS A 636 -3.27 -11.19 -21.04
N GLY A 637 -2.71 -10.34 -21.90
CA GLY A 637 -3.47 -9.71 -22.99
C GLY A 637 -4.03 -8.31 -22.73
N GLU A 638 -3.68 -7.64 -21.64
CA GLU A 638 -4.02 -6.21 -21.45
C GLU A 638 -2.92 -5.30 -21.99
N GLU A 639 -3.28 -4.38 -22.90
CA GLU A 639 -2.38 -3.32 -23.35
C GLU A 639 -2.20 -2.29 -22.23
N VAL A 640 -0.96 -2.06 -21.83
CA VAL A 640 -0.60 -1.00 -20.87
C VAL A 640 -0.90 0.36 -21.53
N PRO A 641 -1.68 1.25 -20.90
CA PRO A 641 -2.00 2.55 -21.49
C PRO A 641 -0.73 3.39 -21.69
N SER A 642 -0.68 4.15 -22.79
CA SER A 642 0.46 5.01 -23.16
C SER A 642 0.71 6.17 -22.19
N THR A 643 -0.24 6.43 -21.29
CA THR A 643 -0.18 7.44 -20.22
C THR A 643 -0.29 6.71 -18.88
N PRO A 644 0.72 6.84 -18.00
CA PRO A 644 0.68 6.15 -16.70
C PRO A 644 -0.44 6.71 -15.83
N THR A 645 -1.33 5.83 -15.38
CA THR A 645 -2.39 6.16 -14.42
C THR A 645 -1.94 5.81 -13.00
N LEU A 646 -2.66 6.31 -12.00
CA LEU A 646 -2.43 6.01 -10.58
C LEU A 646 -2.33 4.49 -10.31
N TYR A 647 -3.19 3.70 -10.97
CA TYR A 647 -3.22 2.24 -10.87
C TYR A 647 -1.94 1.57 -11.38
N TRP A 648 -1.49 1.91 -12.59
CA TRP A 648 -0.29 1.30 -13.20
C TRP A 648 1.02 1.79 -12.58
N THR A 649 1.05 3.04 -12.09
CA THR A 649 2.22 3.62 -11.44
C THR A 649 2.48 2.99 -10.06
N GLY A 650 1.43 2.74 -9.28
CA GLY A 650 1.51 2.06 -7.98
C GLY A 650 2.08 0.64 -8.08
N ARG A 651 1.59 -0.16 -9.05
CA ARG A 651 2.11 -1.52 -9.31
C ARG A 651 3.61 -1.51 -9.65
N SER A 652 4.06 -0.55 -10.45
CA SER A 652 5.46 -0.47 -10.90
C SER A 652 6.45 -0.17 -9.76
N ILE A 653 6.09 0.75 -8.85
CA ILE A 653 6.96 1.21 -7.74
C ILE A 653 7.09 0.11 -6.66
N ILE A 654 6.01 -0.60 -6.37
CA ILE A 654 5.98 -1.64 -5.34
C ILE A 654 6.70 -2.91 -5.78
N GLY A 655 6.64 -3.23 -7.08
CA GLY A 655 7.41 -4.33 -7.64
C GLY A 655 8.89 -4.19 -7.48
N LEU A 656 9.40 -2.99 -7.70
CA LEU A 656 10.80 -2.68 -7.49
C LEU A 656 11.18 -2.85 -6.01
N LYS A 657 10.34 -2.35 -5.08
CA LYS A 657 10.60 -2.37 -3.63
C LYS A 657 10.58 -3.79 -3.04
N ARG A 658 9.69 -4.67 -3.51
CA ARG A 658 9.61 -6.07 -3.06
C ARG A 658 10.73 -6.94 -3.61
N THR A 659 11.13 -6.74 -4.87
CA THR A 659 12.28 -7.47 -5.43
C THR A 659 13.58 -7.08 -4.71
N LEU A 660 13.68 -5.84 -4.22
CA LEU A 660 14.83 -5.38 -3.42
C LEU A 660 14.77 -5.86 -1.96
N SER A 661 13.59 -5.82 -1.31
CA SER A 661 13.44 -6.31 0.08
C SER A 661 13.59 -7.82 0.18
N ALA A 662 12.94 -8.61 -0.69
CA ALA A 662 13.00 -10.07 -0.65
C ALA A 662 14.42 -10.62 -0.90
N TYR A 663 15.29 -9.87 -1.60
CA TYR A 663 16.69 -10.26 -1.80
C TYR A 663 17.59 -9.82 -0.63
N GLY A 664 17.26 -8.72 0.05
CA GLY A 664 17.94 -8.26 1.27
C GLY A 664 17.62 -9.11 2.50
N ASP A 665 16.36 -9.54 2.63
CA ASP A 665 15.86 -10.30 3.79
C ASP A 665 16.30 -11.78 3.77
N LEU A 666 16.82 -12.30 2.66
CA LEU A 666 17.25 -13.71 2.49
C LEU A 666 18.78 -13.91 2.45
N GLY A 667 19.56 -12.88 2.79
CA GLY A 667 21.02 -13.00 2.97
C GLY A 667 21.81 -13.46 1.74
N GLY A 668 21.24 -13.39 0.52
CA GLY A 668 21.94 -13.72 -0.72
C GLY A 668 22.39 -15.18 -0.87
N THR A 669 21.64 -16.16 -0.34
CA THR A 669 22.03 -17.58 -0.44
C THR A 669 21.46 -18.31 -1.69
N LYS A 670 22.15 -19.40 -2.07
CA LYS A 670 22.26 -20.00 -3.43
C LYS A 670 21.00 -20.62 -4.08
N LEU A 671 19.81 -20.59 -3.48
CA LEU A 671 18.72 -21.50 -3.87
C LEU A 671 17.61 -20.94 -4.77
N PHE A 672 17.60 -19.65 -5.10
CA PHE A 672 16.63 -19.10 -6.06
C PHE A 672 17.29 -18.69 -7.39
N GLN A 673 16.74 -19.19 -8.50
CA GLN A 673 17.14 -18.73 -9.84
C GLN A 673 16.74 -17.26 -10.03
N PRO A 674 17.58 -16.44 -10.68
CA PRO A 674 17.26 -15.04 -10.97
C PRO A 674 16.00 -14.93 -11.84
N PRO A 675 15.32 -13.76 -11.83
CA PRO A 675 14.14 -13.53 -12.66
C PRO A 675 14.44 -13.93 -14.11
N THR A 676 13.56 -14.75 -14.70
CA THR A 676 13.74 -15.22 -16.08
C THR A 676 13.85 -14.02 -17.03
N GLN A 677 14.57 -14.19 -18.15
CA GLN A 677 14.66 -13.15 -19.19
C GLN A 677 13.27 -12.62 -19.59
N GLY A 678 12.24 -13.46 -19.55
CA GLY A 678 10.86 -13.07 -19.81
C GLY A 678 10.22 -12.13 -18.77
N SER A 679 10.70 -12.13 -17.53
CA SER A 679 10.30 -11.22 -16.44
C SER A 679 10.97 -9.85 -16.61
N ILE A 680 12.25 -9.86 -16.97
CA ILE A 680 13.08 -8.68 -17.23
C ILE A 680 12.64 -7.97 -18.51
N ASP A 681 12.34 -8.73 -19.57
CA ASP A 681 11.79 -8.20 -20.83
C ASP A 681 10.42 -7.54 -20.60
N THR A 682 9.58 -8.10 -19.72
CA THR A 682 8.26 -7.53 -19.41
C THR A 682 8.41 -6.23 -18.62
N ALA A 683 9.28 -6.18 -17.61
CA ALA A 683 9.61 -4.95 -16.88
C ALA A 683 10.22 -3.85 -17.78
N SER A 684 11.03 -4.24 -18.77
CA SER A 684 11.63 -3.31 -19.74
C SER A 684 10.64 -2.78 -20.79
N ARG A 685 9.58 -3.54 -21.11
CA ARG A 685 8.53 -3.15 -22.07
C ARG A 685 7.42 -2.29 -21.44
N ILE A 686 7.22 -2.41 -20.11
CA ILE A 686 6.28 -1.58 -19.33
C ILE A 686 6.88 -0.19 -19.00
N SER A 687 8.18 0.00 -19.22
CA SER A 687 8.85 1.30 -19.13
C SER A 687 8.89 1.96 -20.51
N PRO A 688 8.15 3.06 -20.78
CA PRO A 688 8.28 3.79 -22.03
C PRO A 688 9.55 4.69 -22.01
N GLN A 689 10.73 4.04 -21.93
CA GLN A 689 12.14 4.48 -22.11
C GLN A 689 12.68 5.84 -21.56
N PRO A 690 14.01 5.95 -21.33
CA PRO A 690 14.93 4.97 -20.79
C PRO A 690 15.02 5.18 -19.27
N THR A 691 14.64 4.17 -18.50
CA THR A 691 15.27 3.98 -17.19
C THR A 691 16.78 4.01 -17.39
N ASP A 692 17.51 4.68 -16.49
CA ASP A 692 18.97 4.84 -16.56
C ASP A 692 19.60 3.54 -17.07
N PRO A 693 20.15 3.52 -18.31
CA PRO A 693 20.78 2.34 -18.88
C PRO A 693 21.84 1.78 -17.93
N ARG A 694 22.43 2.62 -17.06
CA ARG A 694 23.38 2.18 -16.04
C ARG A 694 22.76 1.28 -14.98
N LEU A 695 21.52 1.45 -14.52
CA LEU A 695 20.98 0.61 -13.44
C LEU A 695 20.64 -0.81 -13.94
N ALA A 696 20.08 -0.91 -15.16
CA ALA A 696 19.85 -2.19 -15.82
C ALA A 696 21.14 -2.82 -16.38
N GLN A 697 22.13 -2.02 -16.84
CA GLN A 697 23.46 -2.50 -17.24
C GLN A 697 24.40 -2.77 -16.05
N LEU A 698 24.24 -2.13 -14.88
CA LEU A 698 24.99 -2.43 -13.66
C LEU A 698 24.46 -3.72 -13.07
N ALA A 699 23.14 -3.88 -12.96
CA ALA A 699 22.55 -5.13 -12.51
C ALA A 699 22.88 -6.29 -13.47
N SER A 700 22.74 -6.13 -14.78
CA SER A 700 23.11 -7.18 -15.74
C SER A 700 24.62 -7.36 -15.89
N GLY A 701 25.42 -6.28 -15.84
CA GLY A 701 26.87 -6.33 -15.97
C GLY A 701 27.58 -6.95 -14.77
N TYR A 702 27.11 -6.70 -13.54
CA TYR A 702 27.69 -7.30 -12.34
C TYR A 702 27.22 -8.75 -12.13
N LEU A 703 25.99 -9.10 -12.52
CA LEU A 703 25.43 -10.45 -12.33
C LEU A 703 25.70 -11.40 -13.51
N ALA A 704 25.97 -10.91 -14.72
CA ALA A 704 26.23 -11.73 -15.90
C ALA A 704 27.73 -12.03 -16.13
N THR A 705 28.64 -11.60 -15.26
CA THR A 705 30.05 -12.01 -15.39
C THR A 705 30.18 -13.52 -15.09
N PRO A 706 30.91 -14.28 -15.93
CA PRO A 706 31.17 -15.71 -15.69
C PRO A 706 31.81 -16.00 -14.33
N GLU A 707 32.47 -15.01 -13.74
CA GLU A 707 33.15 -15.07 -12.44
C GLU A 707 32.19 -14.83 -11.27
N ALA A 708 31.22 -13.90 -11.36
CA ALA A 708 30.19 -13.71 -10.34
C ALA A 708 29.28 -14.94 -10.23
N ALA A 709 28.97 -15.60 -11.34
CA ALA A 709 28.20 -16.86 -11.35
C ALA A 709 28.87 -18.00 -10.56
N LYS A 710 30.20 -17.93 -10.33
CA LYS A 710 31.00 -18.99 -9.70
C LYS A 710 31.55 -18.62 -8.31
N ASN A 711 31.69 -17.32 -7.99
CA ASN A 711 32.30 -16.86 -6.73
C ASN A 711 31.27 -16.13 -5.82
N PRO A 712 30.89 -16.72 -4.66
CA PRO A 712 29.93 -16.13 -3.72
C PRO A 712 30.33 -14.75 -3.15
N ALA A 713 31.62 -14.54 -2.86
CA ALA A 713 32.10 -13.29 -2.26
C ALA A 713 32.05 -12.10 -3.24
N MET A 714 32.27 -12.36 -4.53
CA MET A 714 32.12 -11.35 -5.59
C MET A 714 30.64 -11.05 -5.89
N ARG A 715 29.75 -12.04 -5.74
CA ARG A 715 28.30 -11.86 -5.80
C ARG A 715 27.79 -11.00 -4.65
N GLN A 716 28.25 -11.29 -3.43
CA GLN A 716 27.93 -10.52 -2.23
C GLN A 716 28.46 -9.09 -2.33
N LYS A 717 29.69 -8.90 -2.81
CA LYS A 717 30.27 -7.57 -3.05
C LYS A 717 29.54 -6.79 -4.16
N ALA A 718 29.14 -7.45 -5.24
CA ALA A 718 28.33 -6.85 -6.28
C ALA A 718 26.93 -6.43 -5.76
N ILE A 719 26.33 -7.24 -4.90
CA ILE A 719 25.05 -6.94 -4.26
C ILE A 719 25.21 -5.83 -3.21
N GLU A 720 26.28 -5.80 -2.43
CA GLU A 720 26.63 -4.69 -1.53
C GLU A 720 26.91 -3.39 -2.31
N ASP A 721 27.56 -3.46 -3.46
CA ASP A 721 27.83 -2.29 -4.31
C ASP A 721 26.54 -1.79 -4.99
N ILE A 722 25.62 -2.69 -5.37
CA ILE A 722 24.27 -2.35 -5.85
C ILE A 722 23.43 -1.77 -4.71
N SER A 723 23.46 -2.38 -3.52
CA SER A 723 22.73 -1.91 -2.34
C SER A 723 23.27 -0.56 -1.85
N LYS A 724 24.58 -0.33 -1.89
CA LYS A 724 25.21 0.99 -1.64
C LYS A 724 24.87 2.01 -2.71
N ALA A 725 24.72 1.59 -3.97
CA ALA A 725 24.23 2.46 -5.04
C ALA A 725 22.76 2.84 -4.78
N PHE A 726 21.92 1.94 -4.26
CA PHE A 726 20.53 2.20 -3.86
C PHE A 726 20.38 2.96 -2.54
N GLU A 727 21.28 2.77 -1.56
CA GLU A 727 21.34 3.55 -0.31
C GLU A 727 21.89 4.98 -0.54
N GLY A 728 22.77 5.14 -1.54
CA GLY A 728 23.31 6.43 -1.98
C GLY A 728 22.41 7.18 -2.96
N SER A 729 21.66 6.47 -3.81
CA SER A 729 20.65 7.06 -4.70
C SER A 729 19.26 6.92 -4.06
N LYS A 730 18.88 7.93 -3.27
CA LYS A 730 17.47 8.16 -2.94
C LYS A 730 16.69 8.13 -4.26
N PHE A 731 15.83 7.13 -4.43
CA PHE A 731 14.93 7.00 -5.55
C PHE A 731 14.21 8.35 -5.74
N ASP A 732 14.38 8.98 -6.91
CA ASP A 732 13.83 10.30 -7.19
C ASP A 732 12.49 10.18 -7.93
N PRO A 733 11.34 10.29 -7.24
CA PRO A 733 10.01 10.23 -7.87
C PRO A 733 9.74 11.39 -8.84
N ARG A 734 10.61 12.42 -8.89
CA ARG A 734 10.46 13.57 -9.79
C ARG A 734 10.59 13.21 -11.27
N ILE A 735 11.38 12.18 -11.62
CA ILE A 735 11.60 11.77 -13.01
C ILE A 735 10.32 11.21 -13.63
N GLY A 736 9.47 10.53 -12.86
CA GLY A 736 8.17 10.06 -13.34
C GLY A 736 7.22 11.22 -13.66
N ILE A 737 7.16 12.24 -12.79
CA ILE A 737 6.19 13.34 -12.93
C ILE A 737 6.56 14.31 -14.07
N THR A 738 7.85 14.59 -14.27
CA THR A 738 8.31 15.53 -15.31
C THR A 738 8.36 14.94 -16.72
N THR A 739 8.42 13.61 -16.88
CA THR A 739 8.62 12.99 -18.21
C THR A 739 7.38 12.27 -18.77
N THR A 740 6.37 11.93 -17.96
CA THR A 740 5.26 11.08 -18.43
C THR A 740 3.89 11.76 -18.55
N SER A 741 3.74 13.00 -18.07
CA SER A 741 2.50 13.78 -18.25
C SER A 741 2.54 14.65 -19.52
N PRO A 742 1.40 14.94 -20.18
CA PRO A 742 1.32 15.91 -21.27
C PRO A 742 1.85 17.30 -20.87
N PHE A 743 1.69 17.67 -19.60
CA PHE A 743 2.24 18.88 -18.99
C PHE A 743 3.77 18.86 -18.91
N GLY A 744 4.37 17.76 -18.46
CA GLY A 744 5.83 17.59 -18.36
C GLY A 744 6.54 17.54 -19.72
N LYS A 745 5.93 16.87 -20.71
CA LYS A 745 6.44 16.85 -22.10
C LYS A 745 6.34 18.22 -22.78
N GLY A 746 5.31 19.01 -22.46
CA GLY A 746 5.19 20.42 -22.90
C GLY A 746 6.24 21.33 -22.27
N LEU A 747 6.53 21.14 -20.98
CA LEU A 747 7.55 21.90 -20.25
C LEU A 747 8.97 21.65 -20.79
N ALA A 748 9.34 20.40 -21.08
CA ALA A 748 10.67 20.08 -21.60
C ALA A 748 10.94 20.65 -23.00
N GLY A 749 9.94 20.62 -23.90
CA GLY A 749 10.04 21.22 -25.25
C GLY A 749 10.13 22.75 -25.23
N VAL A 750 9.39 23.39 -24.31
CA VAL A 750 9.48 24.83 -24.05
C VAL A 750 10.84 25.18 -23.42
N GLN A 751 11.33 24.37 -22.48
CA GLN A 751 12.59 24.57 -21.77
C GLN A 751 13.83 24.43 -22.68
N GLY A 752 13.86 23.45 -23.58
CA GLY A 752 14.95 23.32 -24.58
C GLY A 752 14.98 24.48 -25.57
N SER A 753 13.81 24.98 -25.98
CA SER A 753 13.68 26.15 -26.85
C SER A 753 14.12 27.45 -26.15
N LEU A 754 13.79 27.56 -24.85
CA LEU A 754 14.20 28.68 -24.01
C LEU A 754 15.69 28.66 -23.67
N TYR A 755 16.32 27.50 -23.45
CA TYR A 755 17.79 27.40 -23.29
C TYR A 755 18.54 27.87 -24.53
N PHE A 756 18.02 27.57 -25.73
CA PHE A 756 18.61 27.99 -26.98
C PHE A 756 18.51 29.51 -27.20
N LEU A 757 17.33 30.11 -26.98
CA LEU A 757 17.13 31.55 -27.07
C LEU A 757 17.99 32.29 -26.03
N SER A 758 18.03 31.79 -24.79
CA SER A 758 18.87 32.35 -23.73
C SER A 758 20.36 32.23 -24.06
N ALA A 759 20.81 31.15 -24.68
CA ALA A 759 22.22 30.99 -25.07
C ALA A 759 22.64 32.01 -26.13
N GLN A 760 21.78 32.31 -27.11
CA GLN A 760 22.05 33.35 -28.11
C GLN A 760 22.23 34.72 -27.47
N ASP A 761 21.33 35.11 -26.57
CA ASP A 761 21.42 36.38 -25.84
C ASP A 761 22.64 36.43 -24.90
N THR A 762 23.00 35.28 -24.30
CA THR A 762 24.15 35.17 -23.39
C THR A 762 25.49 35.20 -24.14
N PHE A 763 25.56 34.70 -25.38
CA PHE A 763 26.75 34.83 -26.23
C PHE A 763 26.99 36.24 -26.76
N ALA A 764 25.93 37.04 -26.91
CA ALA A 764 26.03 38.44 -27.31
C ALA A 764 26.60 39.34 -26.20
N ALA A 765 26.58 38.88 -24.94
CA ALA A 765 27.15 39.61 -23.81
C ALA A 765 28.69 39.52 -23.79
N ASP A 766 29.37 40.66 -23.62
CA ASP A 766 30.84 40.75 -23.67
C ASP A 766 31.50 40.43 -22.32
N SER A 767 31.15 39.28 -21.74
CA SER A 767 31.75 38.77 -20.49
C SER A 767 32.22 37.31 -20.64
N PRO A 768 33.44 36.96 -20.21
CA PRO A 768 33.95 35.59 -20.30
C PRO A 768 33.10 34.57 -19.55
N LEU A 769 32.53 34.95 -18.40
CA LEU A 769 31.61 34.10 -17.62
C LEU A 769 30.32 33.84 -18.40
N TYR A 770 29.79 34.86 -19.09
CA TYR A 770 28.57 34.77 -19.88
C TYR A 770 28.81 33.98 -21.17
N LYS A 771 29.95 34.16 -21.86
CA LYS A 771 30.30 33.34 -23.03
C LYS A 771 30.52 31.87 -22.65
N ALA A 772 31.11 31.59 -21.48
CA ALA A 772 31.24 30.23 -20.94
C ALA A 772 29.88 29.62 -20.56
N PHE A 773 28.99 30.43 -19.98
CA PHE A 773 27.63 30.01 -19.62
C PHE A 773 26.72 29.84 -20.84
N GLY A 774 26.84 30.71 -21.85
CA GLY A 774 26.17 30.56 -23.14
C GLY A 774 26.61 29.29 -23.86
N ALA A 775 27.90 28.94 -23.81
CA ALA A 775 28.39 27.66 -24.31
C ALA A 775 27.82 26.46 -23.53
N PHE A 776 27.70 26.58 -22.21
CA PHE A 776 27.04 25.57 -21.38
C PHE A 776 25.55 25.40 -21.73
N LEU A 777 24.78 26.49 -21.82
CA LEU A 777 23.35 26.47 -22.19
C LEU A 777 23.11 25.94 -23.61
N TYR A 778 23.96 26.33 -24.58
CA TYR A 778 23.89 25.83 -25.94
C TYR A 778 24.12 24.31 -26.01
N THR A 779 25.03 23.81 -25.18
CA THR A 779 25.33 22.38 -25.09
C THR A 779 24.24 21.63 -24.31
N GLY A 780 23.58 22.27 -23.34
CA GLY A 780 22.40 21.77 -22.64
C GLY A 780 21.16 21.67 -23.54
N ALA A 781 20.93 22.66 -24.39
CA ALA A 781 19.87 22.61 -25.41
C ALA A 781 20.13 21.47 -26.43
N ALA A 782 21.39 21.28 -26.85
CA ALA A 782 21.78 20.16 -27.70
C ALA A 782 21.62 18.80 -27.00
N TYR A 783 21.89 18.72 -25.69
CA TYR A 783 21.70 17.52 -24.86
C TYR A 783 20.22 17.13 -24.72
N GLU A 784 19.34 18.09 -24.41
CA GLU A 784 17.90 17.85 -24.24
C GLU A 784 17.21 17.48 -25.57
N VAL A 785 17.61 18.11 -26.69
CA VAL A 785 17.03 17.73 -28.00
C VAL A 785 17.61 16.43 -28.55
N ALA A 786 18.85 16.05 -28.19
CA ALA A 786 19.39 14.73 -28.52
C ALA A 786 18.62 13.58 -27.83
N GLN A 787 18.00 13.84 -26.67
CA GLN A 787 17.13 12.88 -25.97
C GLN A 787 15.75 12.71 -26.64
N MET A 788 15.30 13.65 -27.47
CA MET A 788 14.03 13.53 -28.22
C MET A 788 14.06 12.54 -29.40
N GLY A 789 15.21 11.88 -29.67
CA GLY A 789 15.32 10.80 -30.63
C GLY A 789 16.16 11.17 -31.85
N ALA A 790 17.47 10.95 -31.74
CA ALA A 790 18.45 11.16 -32.82
C ALA A 790 18.05 10.46 -34.14
N GLY A 791 17.36 9.31 -34.09
CA GLY A 791 16.88 8.59 -35.26
C GLY A 791 15.78 9.29 -36.07
N GLN A 792 14.90 10.07 -35.43
CA GLN A 792 13.87 10.84 -36.15
C GLN A 792 14.46 12.09 -36.81
N LEU A 793 15.36 12.79 -36.12
CA LEU A 793 16.08 13.95 -36.68
C LEU A 793 17.00 13.55 -37.83
N GLN A 794 17.71 12.42 -37.71
CA GLN A 794 18.57 11.92 -38.77
C GLN A 794 17.76 11.46 -39.99
N ASN A 795 16.56 10.88 -39.79
CA ASN A 795 15.60 10.61 -40.87
C ASN A 795 15.09 11.90 -41.54
N PHE A 796 14.87 12.99 -40.81
CA PHE A 796 14.46 14.28 -41.39
C PHE A 796 15.59 14.99 -42.16
N VAL A 797 16.84 14.83 -41.73
CA VAL A 797 18.02 15.31 -42.47
C VAL A 797 18.26 14.44 -43.71
N GLN A 798 18.21 13.11 -43.60
CA GLN A 798 18.41 12.18 -44.72
C GLN A 798 17.28 12.23 -45.76
N SER A 799 16.06 12.59 -45.35
CA SER A 799 14.93 12.86 -46.26
C SER A 799 14.94 14.27 -46.87
N GLY A 800 15.96 15.09 -46.58
CA GLY A 800 16.13 16.43 -47.14
C GLY A 800 15.18 17.50 -46.59
N ARG A 801 14.39 17.19 -45.55
CA ARG A 801 13.46 18.12 -44.90
C ARG A 801 14.15 19.09 -43.93
N LEU A 802 15.35 18.74 -43.48
CA LEU A 802 16.25 19.62 -42.73
C LEU A 802 17.60 19.70 -43.47
N PRO A 803 18.28 20.87 -43.46
CA PRO A 803 19.51 21.06 -44.21
C PRO A 803 20.66 20.21 -43.64
N ALA A 804 21.28 19.40 -44.51
CA ALA A 804 22.51 18.68 -44.20
C ALA A 804 23.65 19.67 -43.88
N GLY A 805 24.37 19.41 -42.78
CA GLY A 805 25.36 20.32 -42.19
C GLY A 805 24.80 21.42 -41.28
N GLY A 806 23.47 21.55 -41.18
CA GLY A 806 22.79 22.49 -40.27
C GLY A 806 22.82 22.06 -38.81
N PHE A 807 22.31 22.92 -37.92
CA PHE A 807 22.29 22.69 -36.46
C PHE A 807 21.74 21.30 -36.12
N TRP A 808 20.58 20.92 -36.64
CA TRP A 808 19.93 19.63 -36.37
C TRP A 808 20.70 18.41 -36.86
N ASP A 809 21.44 18.52 -37.98
CA ASP A 809 22.32 17.45 -38.46
C ASP A 809 23.53 17.29 -37.54
N LYS A 810 24.19 18.40 -37.16
CA LYS A 810 25.33 18.38 -36.23
C LYS A 810 24.95 17.88 -34.84
N THR A 811 23.76 18.22 -34.34
CA THR A 811 23.24 17.73 -33.05
C THR A 811 22.91 16.24 -33.10
N SER A 812 22.38 15.74 -34.22
CA SER A 812 22.15 14.30 -34.42
C SER A 812 23.45 13.49 -34.46
N GLN A 813 24.53 14.07 -35.00
CA GLN A 813 25.87 13.47 -35.01
C GLN A 813 26.54 13.49 -33.63
N PHE A 814 26.28 14.51 -32.81
CA PHE A 814 26.75 14.61 -31.42
C PHE A 814 26.10 13.55 -30.49
N ALA A 815 24.89 13.10 -30.81
CA ALA A 815 24.23 12.00 -30.09
C ALA A 815 24.90 10.62 -30.31
N ASN A 816 25.66 10.43 -31.39
CA ASN A 816 26.36 9.16 -31.68
C ASN A 816 27.61 8.92 -30.79
N VAL A 817 27.99 9.87 -29.94
CA VAL A 817 29.09 9.71 -28.96
C VAL A 817 28.60 9.15 -27.61
N ASN A 818 27.28 8.97 -27.46
CA ASN A 818 26.60 8.47 -26.27
C ASN A 818 26.94 6.99 -26.04
N GLY A 819 27.44 6.65 -24.85
CA GLY A 819 27.93 5.29 -24.52
C GLY A 819 29.45 5.11 -24.53
N THR A 820 30.24 6.15 -24.82
CA THR A 820 31.70 6.09 -24.74
C THR A 820 32.24 6.52 -23.36
N PRO A 821 33.44 6.07 -22.93
CA PRO A 821 34.08 6.56 -21.69
C PRO A 821 34.27 8.08 -21.66
N ARG A 822 34.43 8.71 -22.83
CA ARG A 822 34.52 10.18 -22.97
C ARG A 822 33.20 10.88 -22.64
N TRP A 823 32.05 10.26 -22.92
CA TRP A 823 30.73 10.76 -22.51
C TRP A 823 30.53 10.71 -21.00
N GLY A 824 30.98 9.62 -20.35
CA GLY A 824 30.92 9.48 -18.89
C GLY A 824 31.79 10.48 -18.13
N TRP A 825 32.92 10.89 -18.72
CA TRP A 825 33.73 12.00 -18.20
C TRP A 825 33.08 13.36 -18.47
N PHE A 826 32.56 13.57 -19.69
CA PHE A 826 31.89 14.81 -20.09
C PHE A 826 30.64 15.12 -19.26
N SER A 827 29.76 14.16 -18.99
CA SER A 827 28.56 14.40 -18.16
C SER A 827 28.92 14.75 -16.71
N LYS A 828 29.90 14.05 -16.11
CA LYS A 828 30.39 14.34 -14.75
C LYS A 828 31.09 15.70 -14.66
N TYR A 829 31.74 16.13 -15.73
CA TYR A 829 32.33 17.47 -15.86
C TYR A 829 31.23 18.52 -16.04
N PHE A 830 30.22 18.25 -16.88
CA PHE A 830 29.08 19.12 -17.15
C PHE A 830 28.23 19.37 -15.89
N ASP A 831 27.96 18.36 -15.07
CA ASP A 831 27.18 18.51 -13.83
C ASP A 831 27.94 19.31 -12.74
N ARG A 832 29.25 19.07 -12.58
CA ARG A 832 30.06 19.73 -11.55
C ARG A 832 30.42 21.17 -11.92
N VAL A 833 30.81 21.40 -13.18
CA VAL A 833 31.16 22.73 -13.68
C VAL A 833 29.89 23.54 -13.95
N GLY A 834 28.83 22.90 -14.46
CA GLY A 834 27.50 23.49 -14.63
C GLY A 834 26.88 23.91 -13.31
N GLY A 835 26.92 23.06 -12.27
CA GLY A 835 26.43 23.43 -10.94
C GLY A 835 27.16 24.63 -10.33
N ALA A 836 28.49 24.70 -10.45
CA ALA A 836 29.28 25.83 -9.97
C ALA A 836 29.06 27.11 -10.78
N LEU A 837 28.98 27.00 -12.12
CA LEU A 837 28.68 28.12 -13.01
C LEU A 837 27.26 28.64 -12.81
N MET A 838 26.27 27.75 -12.59
CA MET A 838 24.89 28.11 -12.29
C MET A 838 24.76 28.83 -10.96
N VAL A 839 25.47 28.40 -9.92
CA VAL A 839 25.52 29.12 -8.63
C VAL A 839 26.16 30.50 -8.80
N GLY A 840 27.28 30.59 -9.51
CA GLY A 840 27.93 31.88 -9.81
C GLY A 840 27.04 32.82 -10.65
N TYR A 841 26.32 32.27 -11.64
CA TYR A 841 25.40 33.00 -12.51
C TYR A 841 24.12 33.44 -11.77
N THR A 842 23.58 32.59 -10.88
CA THR A 842 22.44 32.90 -10.02
C THR A 842 22.78 34.03 -9.06
N LEU A 843 23.95 33.96 -8.41
CA LEU A 843 24.41 34.97 -7.45
C LEU A 843 24.72 36.31 -8.14
N ASP A 844 25.27 36.31 -9.37
CA ASP A 844 25.54 37.54 -10.13
C ASP A 844 24.27 38.23 -10.66
N PHE A 845 23.25 37.47 -11.11
CA PHE A 845 21.95 38.03 -11.53
C PHE A 845 21.09 38.51 -10.36
N ALA A 846 21.12 37.79 -9.23
CA ALA A 846 20.52 38.23 -7.97
C ALA A 846 21.17 39.55 -7.51
N ALA A 847 22.50 39.63 -7.54
CA ALA A 847 23.24 40.84 -7.18
C ALA A 847 22.97 42.04 -8.12
N LYS A 848 22.57 41.78 -9.37
CA LYS A 848 22.22 42.80 -10.38
C LYS A 848 20.71 43.10 -10.47
N GLY A 849 19.90 42.55 -9.57
CA GLY A 849 18.46 42.82 -9.47
C GLY A 849 17.60 42.19 -10.57
N GLN A 850 18.12 41.22 -11.31
CA GLN A 850 17.44 40.55 -12.42
C GLN A 850 16.85 39.21 -11.97
N TRP A 851 15.83 39.31 -11.10
CA TRP A 851 15.28 38.23 -10.29
C TRP A 851 14.59 37.09 -11.06
N ALA A 852 14.00 37.36 -12.23
CA ALA A 852 13.37 36.31 -13.04
C ALA A 852 14.41 35.29 -13.57
N ASN A 853 15.58 35.78 -13.97
CA ASN A 853 16.68 34.94 -14.47
C ASN A 853 17.42 34.25 -13.31
N SER A 854 17.48 34.88 -12.14
CA SER A 854 18.00 34.27 -10.90
C SER A 854 17.06 33.18 -10.35
N ALA A 855 15.74 33.39 -10.37
CA ALA A 855 14.76 32.41 -9.92
C ALA A 855 14.74 31.16 -10.82
N PHE A 856 14.94 31.35 -12.13
CA PHE A 856 15.08 30.26 -13.09
C PHE A 856 16.33 29.39 -12.85
N ALA A 857 17.46 29.97 -12.46
CA ALA A 857 18.66 29.21 -12.14
C ALA A 857 18.58 28.54 -10.74
N ALA A 858 17.82 29.14 -9.81
CA ALA A 858 17.60 28.62 -8.46
C ALA A 858 16.73 27.34 -8.41
N THR A 859 15.71 27.20 -9.27
CA THR A 859 14.85 25.99 -9.31
C THR A 859 15.63 24.72 -9.65
N THR A 860 16.67 24.83 -10.48
CA THR A 860 17.63 23.75 -10.75
C THR A 860 18.62 23.47 -9.61
N THR A 861 18.86 24.44 -8.71
CA THR A 861 19.93 24.38 -7.69
C THR A 861 19.48 23.71 -6.38
N VAL A 862 18.18 23.71 -6.08
CA VAL A 862 17.61 23.13 -4.83
C VAL A 862 17.85 21.61 -4.72
N GLY A 863 17.86 20.88 -5.85
CA GLY A 863 18.09 19.43 -5.88
C GLY A 863 19.52 19.02 -5.49
N THR A 864 20.52 19.80 -5.93
CA THR A 864 21.94 19.52 -5.65
C THR A 864 22.32 19.93 -4.23
N PHE A 865 21.74 21.03 -3.71
CA PHE A 865 21.99 21.50 -2.34
C PHE A 865 21.39 20.58 -1.26
N LEU A 866 20.19 20.03 -1.50
CA LEU A 866 19.54 19.10 -0.56
C LEU A 866 20.22 17.73 -0.47
N SER A 867 21.00 17.34 -1.48
CA SER A 867 21.80 16.10 -1.45
C SER A 867 22.98 16.17 -0.45
N MET A 868 23.36 17.38 -0.01
CA MET A 868 24.47 17.59 0.92
C MET A 868 24.05 17.64 2.41
N MET A 869 22.76 17.70 2.75
CA MET A 869 22.29 17.73 4.14
C MET A 869 21.64 16.39 4.55
N LYS A 870 22.41 15.56 5.26
CA LYS A 870 22.00 14.24 5.77
C LYS A 870 21.16 14.36 7.06
N SER A 871 19.88 14.00 6.99
CA SER A 871 19.07 13.55 8.14
C SER A 871 17.92 12.63 7.69
N PRO A 872 17.53 11.57 8.45
CA PRO A 872 16.62 10.51 7.98
C PRO A 872 15.12 10.83 8.00
N LYS A 873 14.69 12.02 8.46
CA LYS A 873 13.24 12.31 8.68
C LYS A 873 12.58 13.28 7.68
N ALA A 874 13.22 13.63 6.56
CA ALA A 874 12.74 14.69 5.65
C ALA A 874 12.33 14.22 4.23
N GLY A 875 12.20 12.91 3.99
CA GLY A 875 12.15 12.36 2.63
C GLY A 875 10.83 12.43 1.85
N LEU A 876 9.68 12.50 2.51
CA LEU A 876 8.35 12.42 1.84
C LEU A 876 7.64 13.78 1.68
N TRP A 877 8.02 14.80 2.45
CA TRP A 877 7.22 16.02 2.60
C TRP A 877 7.51 17.13 1.60
N GLY A 878 8.64 17.07 0.89
CA GLY A 878 9.06 18.13 -0.06
C GLY A 878 8.17 18.25 -1.30
N ALA A 879 7.62 17.15 -1.80
CA ALA A 879 6.65 17.15 -2.92
C ALA A 879 5.22 17.47 -2.42
N GLY A 880 4.89 17.05 -1.19
CA GLY A 880 3.64 17.39 -0.53
C GLY A 880 3.45 18.90 -0.40
N LEU A 881 4.48 19.65 -0.02
CA LEU A 881 4.41 21.12 0.13
C LEU A 881 4.07 21.87 -1.17
N ALA A 882 4.50 21.38 -2.34
CA ALA A 882 4.15 22.00 -3.62
C ALA A 882 2.69 21.70 -4.03
N LEU A 883 2.23 20.47 -3.79
CA LEU A 883 0.85 20.03 -4.07
C LEU A 883 -0.16 20.69 -3.11
N VAL A 884 0.24 20.88 -1.85
CA VAL A 884 -0.50 21.62 -0.81
C VAL A 884 -0.77 23.06 -1.23
N GLY A 885 0.18 23.71 -1.90
CA GLY A 885 0.02 25.08 -2.40
C GLY A 885 -1.06 25.25 -3.46
N VAL A 886 -1.34 24.20 -4.26
CA VAL A 886 -2.35 24.22 -5.35
C VAL A 886 -3.73 23.81 -4.82
N ILE A 887 -3.78 22.76 -3.98
CA ILE A 887 -5.03 22.28 -3.38
C ILE A 887 -5.57 23.29 -2.35
N GLY A 888 -4.67 23.91 -1.59
CA GLY A 888 -4.97 24.98 -0.65
C GLY A 888 -5.66 26.16 -1.35
N GLU A 889 -5.10 26.64 -2.45
CA GLU A 889 -5.62 27.80 -3.20
C GLU A 889 -7.02 27.56 -3.81
N PHE A 890 -7.29 26.35 -4.29
CA PHE A 890 -8.61 25.98 -4.84
C PHE A 890 -9.69 25.81 -3.75
N ALA A 891 -9.35 25.20 -2.61
CA ALA A 891 -10.26 25.07 -1.47
C ALA A 891 -10.52 26.42 -0.77
N TYR A 892 -9.49 27.28 -0.72
CA TYR A 892 -9.48 28.61 -0.12
C TYR A 892 -10.43 29.61 -0.82
N ASN A 893 -10.44 29.64 -2.16
CA ASN A 893 -11.26 30.58 -2.92
C ASN A 893 -12.77 30.32 -2.87
N SER A 894 -13.21 29.07 -2.66
CA SER A 894 -14.64 28.74 -2.54
C SER A 894 -15.20 29.00 -1.13
N TYR A 895 -14.36 29.12 -0.11
CA TYR A 895 -14.80 29.15 1.31
C TYR A 895 -14.71 30.54 1.97
N ARG A 896 -13.97 31.50 1.38
CA ARG A 896 -13.72 32.86 1.91
C ARG A 896 -14.94 33.73 2.26
N LYS A 897 -16.19 33.34 1.96
CA LYS A 897 -17.32 34.29 1.89
C LYS A 897 -18.40 34.23 2.98
N SER A 898 -18.37 33.32 3.96
CA SER A 898 -19.51 33.27 4.89
C SER A 898 -19.26 33.08 6.39
N GLU A 899 -18.11 32.59 6.89
CA GLU A 899 -17.97 32.32 8.36
C GLU A 899 -16.51 32.13 8.88
N ALA A 900 -15.48 32.59 8.14
CA ALA A 900 -14.12 32.02 8.23
C ALA A 900 -13.18 32.56 9.34
N ALA A 901 -13.21 33.84 9.71
CA ALA A 901 -12.14 34.47 10.52
C ALA A 901 -11.89 33.76 11.86
N ALA A 902 -12.92 33.63 12.70
CA ALA A 902 -12.80 33.03 14.04
C ALA A 902 -12.41 31.54 14.03
N TYR A 903 -12.70 30.80 12.95
CA TYR A 903 -12.37 29.38 12.85
C TYR A 903 -10.87 29.17 12.56
N TYR A 904 -10.26 30.03 11.74
CA TYR A 904 -8.86 29.88 11.32
C TYR A 904 -7.86 30.58 12.22
N GLU A 905 -8.28 31.58 12.99
CA GLU A 905 -7.43 32.27 13.98
C GLU A 905 -6.79 31.31 14.97
N GLY A 906 -7.57 30.40 15.58
CA GLY A 906 -7.05 29.43 16.55
C GLY A 906 -6.05 28.44 15.95
N SER A 907 -6.31 27.94 14.74
CA SER A 907 -5.43 27.02 14.02
C SER A 907 -4.15 27.72 13.53
N THR A 908 -4.27 28.99 13.11
CA THR A 908 -3.15 29.81 12.65
C THR A 908 -2.23 30.20 13.79
N GLU A 909 -2.78 30.60 14.94
CA GLU A 909 -2.03 30.90 16.16
C GLU A 909 -1.16 29.68 16.54
N GLN A 910 -1.79 28.52 16.65
CA GLN A 910 -1.10 27.31 17.06
C GLN A 910 0.00 26.90 16.07
N PHE A 911 -0.25 27.02 14.78
CA PHE A 911 0.74 26.73 13.74
C PHE A 911 1.95 27.67 13.82
N LEU A 912 1.71 28.98 14.00
CA LEU A 912 2.78 29.98 14.12
C LEU A 912 3.61 29.77 15.40
N VAL A 913 2.98 29.43 16.54
CA VAL A 913 3.70 29.05 17.75
C VAL A 913 4.67 27.90 17.47
N GLN A 914 4.23 26.87 16.74
CA GLN A 914 5.09 25.73 16.41
C GLN A 914 6.17 26.05 15.38
N ALA A 915 5.91 26.99 14.47
CA ALA A 915 6.90 27.60 13.60
C ALA A 915 7.93 28.48 14.35
N GLY A 916 7.81 28.62 15.67
CA GLY A 916 8.78 29.28 16.54
C GLY A 916 8.46 30.73 16.89
N PHE A 917 7.21 31.16 16.69
CA PHE A 917 6.71 32.44 17.20
C PHE A 917 6.36 32.32 18.68
N LYS A 918 6.49 33.43 19.43
CA LYS A 918 5.91 33.52 20.78
C LYS A 918 4.39 33.45 20.69
N GLN A 919 3.74 32.91 21.72
CA GLN A 919 2.29 32.70 21.73
C GLN A 919 1.51 34.00 21.48
N GLU A 920 1.92 35.08 22.12
CA GLU A 920 1.27 36.38 22.01
C GLU A 920 1.45 36.99 20.62
N SER A 921 2.64 36.83 20.02
CA SER A 921 2.91 37.30 18.65
C SER A 921 2.17 36.45 17.60
N ALA A 922 2.13 35.14 17.80
CA ALA A 922 1.39 34.21 16.97
C ALA A 922 -0.11 34.52 16.99
N LYS A 923 -0.67 34.80 18.16
CA LYS A 923 -2.08 35.18 18.32
C LYS A 923 -2.42 36.47 17.55
N ILE A 924 -1.52 37.46 17.60
CA ILE A 924 -1.71 38.72 16.87
C ILE A 924 -1.60 38.49 15.36
N LEU A 925 -0.60 37.74 14.90
CA LEU A 925 -0.39 37.47 13.46
C LEU A 925 -1.41 36.49 12.87
N ALA A 926 -2.08 35.71 13.72
CA ALA A 926 -3.16 34.81 13.33
C ALA A 926 -4.50 35.52 13.13
N ASP A 927 -4.60 36.81 13.45
CA ASP A 927 -5.82 37.59 13.32
C ASP A 927 -6.19 37.76 11.83
N HIS A 928 -7.45 37.44 11.51
CA HIS A 928 -7.99 37.56 10.16
C HIS A 928 -8.89 38.79 10.09
N ASP A 929 -8.93 39.47 8.95
CA ASP A 929 -9.86 40.59 8.79
C ASP A 929 -11.33 40.13 8.68
N GLY A 930 -12.27 41.08 8.62
CA GLY A 930 -13.70 40.81 8.47
C GLY A 930 -14.10 40.03 7.20
N ASP A 931 -13.20 39.96 6.20
CA ASP A 931 -13.34 39.21 4.96
C ASP A 931 -12.56 37.88 4.98
N GLY A 932 -12.02 37.49 6.14
CA GLY A 932 -11.28 36.25 6.35
C GLY A 932 -9.88 36.22 5.73
N ASN A 933 -9.27 37.38 5.44
CA ASN A 933 -7.89 37.45 4.95
C ASN A 933 -6.89 37.32 6.11
N SER A 934 -5.93 36.41 5.98
CA SER A 934 -4.80 36.30 6.89
C SER A 934 -3.68 37.29 6.56
N VAL A 935 -2.77 37.50 7.50
CA VAL A 935 -1.60 38.39 7.33
C VAL A 935 -0.57 37.81 6.35
N GLY A 936 -0.46 36.48 6.26
CA GLY A 936 0.57 35.76 5.52
C GLY A 936 0.71 36.16 4.05
N PRO A 937 -0.37 36.14 3.24
CA PRO A 937 -0.33 36.49 1.82
C PRO A 937 0.14 37.93 1.53
N ALA A 938 -0.08 38.88 2.44
CA ALA A 938 0.37 40.26 2.29
C ALA A 938 1.90 40.41 2.52
N LEU A 939 2.53 39.47 3.23
CA LEU A 939 3.97 39.54 3.56
C LEU A 939 4.85 39.42 2.32
N THR A 940 4.44 38.64 1.32
CA THR A 940 5.21 38.44 0.09
C THR A 940 5.36 39.73 -0.74
N PRO A 941 4.27 40.40 -1.16
CA PRO A 941 4.39 41.66 -1.88
C PRO A 941 4.99 42.77 -1.02
N LEU A 942 4.73 42.78 0.30
CA LEU A 942 5.34 43.73 1.23
C LEU A 942 6.86 43.56 1.32
N ALA A 943 7.36 42.33 1.48
CA ALA A 943 8.79 42.06 1.55
C ALA A 943 9.51 42.51 0.27
N LYS A 944 8.88 42.27 -0.89
CA LYS A 944 9.39 42.76 -2.18
C LYS A 944 9.55 44.28 -2.21
N GLU A 945 8.54 45.02 -1.73
CA GLU A 945 8.58 46.48 -1.66
C GLU A 945 9.59 47.00 -0.62
N LEU A 946 9.82 46.25 0.46
CA LEU A 946 10.84 46.53 1.47
C LEU A 946 12.26 46.15 1.01
N GLY A 947 12.43 45.50 -0.14
CA GLY A 947 13.73 44.99 -0.59
C GLY A 947 14.25 43.82 0.25
N MET A 948 13.35 43.06 0.89
CA MET A 948 13.65 41.91 1.74
C MET A 948 13.07 40.63 1.15
N THR A 949 13.59 39.47 1.57
CA THR A 949 12.90 38.19 1.32
C THR A 949 11.69 38.06 2.27
N PRO A 950 10.59 37.39 1.86
CA PRO A 950 9.46 37.16 2.75
C PRO A 950 9.85 36.50 4.08
N GLN A 951 10.78 35.53 4.04
CA GLN A 951 11.28 34.85 5.24
C GLN A 951 12.03 35.80 6.18
N ALA A 952 12.80 36.75 5.65
CA ALA A 952 13.50 37.75 6.46
C ALA A 952 12.51 38.72 7.13
N LEU A 953 11.47 39.15 6.41
CA LEU A 953 10.40 39.96 6.98
C LEU A 953 9.66 39.20 8.09
N THR A 954 9.29 37.95 7.84
CA THR A 954 8.62 37.07 8.80
C THR A 954 9.48 36.79 10.03
N GLU A 955 10.79 36.62 9.85
CA GLU A 955 11.75 36.48 10.95
C GLU A 955 11.89 37.78 11.77
N ALA A 956 11.82 38.95 11.13
CA ALA A 956 11.78 40.24 11.81
C ALA A 956 10.50 40.40 12.64
N LEU A 957 9.34 40.00 12.09
CA LEU A 957 8.08 39.96 12.82
C LEU A 957 8.13 38.97 14.00
N ARG A 958 8.77 37.81 13.82
CA ARG A 958 8.94 36.79 14.86
C ARG A 958 9.80 37.27 16.03
N LYS A 959 10.85 38.06 15.75
CA LYS A 959 11.77 38.62 16.74
C LYS A 959 11.25 39.91 17.39
N ASN A 960 10.13 40.46 16.91
CA ASN A 960 9.59 41.70 17.44
C ASN A 960 8.90 41.48 18.79
N ASP A 961 9.48 42.04 19.84
CA ASP A 961 8.96 41.97 21.22
C ASP A 961 7.91 43.06 21.52
N ASP A 962 7.74 44.05 20.64
CA ASP A 962 6.75 45.11 20.80
C ASP A 962 5.39 44.68 20.23
N LEU A 963 4.59 44.04 21.10
CA LEU A 963 3.26 43.53 20.75
C LEU A 963 2.28 44.65 20.32
N ALA A 964 2.47 45.90 20.77
CA ALA A 964 1.61 47.01 20.36
C ALA A 964 1.87 47.39 18.91
N LYS A 965 3.14 47.46 18.51
CA LYS A 965 3.53 47.66 17.11
C LYS A 965 3.13 46.50 16.21
N LEU A 966 3.18 45.28 16.72
CA LEU A 966 2.74 44.11 15.97
C LEU A 966 1.23 44.13 15.71
N ARG A 967 0.41 44.56 16.67
CA ARG A 967 -1.04 44.76 16.45
C ARG A 967 -1.30 45.84 15.42
N LEU A 968 -0.64 46.99 15.56
CA LEU A 968 -0.76 48.06 14.56
C LEU A 968 -0.31 47.58 13.18
N PHE A 969 0.72 46.74 13.08
CA PHE A 969 1.13 46.17 11.80
C PHE A 969 0.01 45.32 11.17
N VAL A 970 -0.64 44.48 11.97
CA VAL A 970 -1.76 43.66 11.51
C VAL A 970 -2.94 44.53 11.08
N ASP A 971 -3.30 45.56 11.86
CA ASP A 971 -4.35 46.53 11.50
C ASP A 971 -4.05 47.23 10.15
N GLN A 972 -2.77 47.52 9.89
CA GLN A 972 -2.31 48.12 8.63
C GLN A 972 -2.37 47.14 7.46
N VAL A 973 -2.03 45.87 7.70
CA VAL A 973 -2.16 44.80 6.70
C VAL A 973 -3.63 44.60 6.32
N HIS A 974 -4.55 44.56 7.28
CA HIS A 974 -5.99 44.44 7.04
C HIS A 974 -6.58 45.66 6.32
N GLY A 975 -5.91 46.82 6.37
CA GLY A 975 -6.26 47.98 5.57
C GLY A 975 -6.01 47.80 4.06
N VAL A 976 -5.10 46.90 3.68
CA VAL A 976 -4.75 46.63 2.29
C VAL A 976 -5.58 45.45 1.78
N GLN A 977 -6.75 45.76 1.24
CA GLN A 977 -7.67 44.73 0.74
C GLN A 977 -7.22 44.17 -0.61
N PRO A 978 -7.13 42.84 -0.78
CA PRO A 978 -6.83 42.22 -2.07
C PRO A 978 -8.01 42.37 -3.04
N ASN A 979 -7.73 42.31 -4.34
CA ASN A 979 -8.78 42.28 -5.36
C ASN A 979 -9.48 40.90 -5.42
N LYS A 980 -10.43 40.73 -6.36
CA LYS A 980 -11.19 39.48 -6.53
C LYS A 980 -10.33 38.27 -6.88
N GLU A 981 -9.13 38.51 -7.40
CA GLU A 981 -8.13 37.53 -7.77
C GLU A 981 -7.12 37.27 -6.63
N GLY A 982 -7.30 37.86 -5.44
CA GLY A 982 -6.40 37.69 -4.29
C GLY A 982 -5.11 38.53 -4.35
N VAL A 983 -5.01 39.46 -5.31
CA VAL A 983 -3.81 40.28 -5.52
C VAL A 983 -3.92 41.58 -4.72
N TYR A 984 -2.91 41.86 -3.90
CA TYR A 984 -2.82 43.10 -3.12
C TYR A 984 -2.40 44.28 -4.00
N PRO A 985 -3.10 45.44 -3.92
CA PRO A 985 -2.79 46.60 -4.74
C PRO A 985 -1.42 47.20 -4.38
N LEU A 986 -0.57 47.44 -5.38
CA LEU A 986 0.76 48.05 -5.18
C LEU A 986 0.67 49.54 -4.87
N THR A 987 -0.27 50.25 -5.48
CA THR A 987 -0.45 51.71 -5.35
C THR A 987 -1.91 52.03 -5.02
N ALA A 988 -2.14 53.06 -4.21
CA ALA A 988 -3.47 53.59 -3.94
C ALA A 988 -3.66 54.96 -4.63
N PRO A 989 -4.88 55.33 -5.04
CA PRO A 989 -5.19 56.70 -5.48
C PRO A 989 -4.92 57.73 -4.38
N PRO A 990 -4.71 59.01 -4.73
CA PRO A 990 -4.57 60.09 -3.75
C PRO A 990 -5.72 60.07 -2.74
N ARG A 991 -5.42 60.32 -1.46
CA ARG A 991 -6.47 60.44 -0.44
C ARG A 991 -7.36 61.62 -0.79
N GLN A 992 -8.66 61.37 -0.81
CA GLN A 992 -9.66 62.44 -0.92
C GLN A 992 -9.75 63.17 0.42
N ASP A 993 -10.00 64.47 0.34
CA ASP A 993 -10.17 65.29 1.54
C ASP A 993 -11.33 64.75 2.41
N PRO A 994 -11.20 64.82 3.75
CA PRO A 994 -12.26 64.41 4.64
C PRO A 994 -13.52 65.22 4.38
N ILE A 995 -14.66 64.54 4.28
CA ILE A 995 -15.95 65.18 4.07
C ILE A 995 -16.56 65.40 5.45
N GLU A 996 -16.65 66.65 5.88
CA GLU A 996 -17.44 67.02 7.07
C GLU A 996 -18.93 66.83 6.76
N MET A 997 -19.56 65.97 7.53
CA MET A 997 -20.98 65.70 7.47
C MET A 997 -21.75 66.78 8.26
N PRO A 998 -23.03 67.05 7.91
CA PRO A 998 -23.83 68.08 8.57
C PRO A 998 -24.05 67.86 10.08
N ASP A 999 -23.84 66.65 10.58
CA ASP A 999 -23.96 66.27 12.00
C ASP A 999 -22.64 66.46 12.78
N GLY A 1000 -21.60 67.00 12.15
CA GLY A 1000 -20.26 67.16 12.73
C GLY A 1000 -19.41 65.89 12.66
N GLY A 1001 -19.90 64.80 12.06
CA GLY A 1001 -19.10 63.63 11.73
C GLY A 1001 -18.13 63.92 10.58
N VAL A 1002 -16.98 63.24 10.55
CA VAL A 1002 -16.04 63.33 9.42
C VAL A 1002 -16.01 61.98 8.72
N VAL A 1003 -16.41 61.95 7.45
CA VAL A 1003 -16.30 60.75 6.61
C VAL A 1003 -15.01 60.86 5.82
N TYR A 1004 -14.19 59.82 5.88
CA TYR A 1004 -12.99 59.70 5.07
C TYR A 1004 -13.31 58.77 3.89
N PRO A 1005 -13.58 59.29 2.67
CA PRO A 1005 -13.97 58.46 1.52
C PRO A 1005 -12.88 57.47 1.12
N SER A 1006 -11.64 57.78 1.53
CA SER A 1006 -10.43 57.02 1.30
C SER A 1006 -10.02 56.14 2.49
N GLY A 1007 -10.87 55.98 3.52
CA GLY A 1007 -10.54 55.28 4.76
C GLY A 1007 -9.82 56.16 5.80
N PRO A 1008 -9.75 55.70 7.07
CA PRO A 1008 -9.22 56.48 8.19
C PRO A 1008 -7.80 57.02 7.92
N PRO A 1009 -7.45 58.22 8.39
CA PRO A 1009 -6.10 58.75 8.30
C PRO A 1009 -5.12 57.80 9.02
N GLY A 1010 -4.04 57.44 8.32
CA GLY A 1010 -3.00 56.55 8.86
C GLY A 1010 -3.16 55.05 8.57
N GLN A 1011 -4.26 54.58 7.95
CA GLN A 1011 -4.40 53.18 7.52
C GLN A 1011 -3.87 52.96 6.10
N SER A 1012 -3.03 51.94 5.90
CA SER A 1012 -2.43 51.59 4.62
C SER A 1012 -3.46 50.99 3.67
N ARG A 1013 -3.49 51.45 2.41
CA ARG A 1013 -4.46 51.00 1.38
C ARG A 1013 -3.80 50.30 0.21
N SER A 1014 -2.48 50.28 0.20
CA SER A 1014 -1.64 49.63 -0.80
C SER A 1014 -0.36 49.12 -0.17
N ILE A 1015 0.31 48.20 -0.86
CA ILE A 1015 1.58 47.63 -0.43
C ILE A 1015 2.66 48.71 -0.28
N GLN A 1016 2.65 49.77 -1.10
CA GLN A 1016 3.59 50.90 -0.94
C GLN A 1016 3.35 51.71 0.33
N GLU A 1017 2.08 52.04 0.63
CA GLU A 1017 1.73 52.73 1.88
C GLU A 1017 2.10 51.86 3.10
N LEU A 1018 1.84 50.55 3.02
CA LEU A 1018 2.19 49.57 4.07
C LEU A 1018 3.70 49.42 4.26
N ALA A 1019 4.46 49.38 3.17
CA ALA A 1019 5.92 49.33 3.22
C ALA A 1019 6.51 50.59 3.85
N GLN A 1020 5.96 51.77 3.52
CA GLN A 1020 6.39 53.00 4.15
C GLN A 1020 6.10 52.99 5.65
N TRP A 1021 4.89 52.59 6.04
CA TRP A 1021 4.53 52.44 7.44
C TRP A 1021 5.46 51.45 8.16
N ALA A 1022 5.77 50.30 7.55
CA ALA A 1022 6.65 49.29 8.13
C ALA A 1022 8.08 49.81 8.34
N ARG A 1023 8.64 50.58 7.40
CA ARG A 1023 9.96 51.22 7.55
C ARG A 1023 9.98 52.21 8.72
N ASP A 1024 8.90 52.95 8.89
CA ASP A 1024 8.83 54.02 9.90
C ASP A 1024 8.58 53.47 11.32
N ASN A 1025 7.96 52.29 11.44
CA ASN A 1025 7.44 51.80 12.71
C ASN A 1025 8.06 50.49 13.20
N LEU A 1026 8.46 49.58 12.30
CA LEU A 1026 9.04 48.29 12.65
C LEU A 1026 10.57 48.34 12.67
N VAL A 1027 11.16 47.57 13.59
CA VAL A 1027 12.61 47.36 13.62
C VAL A 1027 12.96 46.30 12.57
N LEU A 1028 13.11 46.73 11.32
CA LEU A 1028 13.50 45.87 10.21
C LEU A 1028 15.04 45.75 10.19
N THR A 1029 15.61 44.86 11.01
CA THR A 1029 17.04 44.54 10.88
C THR A 1029 17.24 43.69 9.62
N SER A 1030 18.09 44.17 8.70
CA SER A 1030 18.50 43.45 7.49
C SER A 1030 19.13 42.11 7.78
#